data_AF-A0A4U1IZR8-F1
#
_entry.id   AF-A0A4U1IZR8-F1
#
_cell.length_a   1.000
_cell.length_b   1.000
_cell.length_c   1.000
_cell.angle_alpha   90.00
_cell.angle_beta   90.00
_cell.angle_gamma   90.00
#
_symmetry.space_group_name_H-M   'P 1'
#
loop_
_entity.id
_entity.type
_entity.pdbx_description
1 polymer ?
#
loop_
_entity_poly.entity_id
_entity_poly.type
_entity_poly.pdbx_seq_one_letter_code
_entity_poly.pdbx_strand_id
1 'polypeptide(L)'
;MSRRALATVILSVLGHGLFLGFGAPRMREAPRAIAASSVTSPITSTAEALARQERTREARRALVEAARIDRKKGRLALGRFLLEANRIDAEEAGEELDMAEALVRYEDRLSRLREALREGDPVTLAVPWAYEDIKYYGQPGGRMADALLDGGGSCEQVAQLVVASVFDVGRPAEVALRFYGKPMTDGVAHLAPIAIRGKEEHDLMAGTPAAPGGSRIAPDELVEVYARVHGLAPPIPTAPGGGGGAGKEAAPPASAEPTDAAPSRPSLAAGFPPNADAYPGTLPLYAVRAVKQPGEAGDVLEDPSFAAEGARHCAYFLRMASLSPPTIEVEQSVSFEPFPTPRPQRLEREAFLLRVALDLAKSPQADDADRLMSFACLTALGEVAGTDFTLAGERRLAHAAVATGKQAREAGEKALATMRWSSEEGARIAKRIETEYAGRSWVLLFLKGGGDVVLDLTLRSPRESWGRVNALGALVLFPETRLRAIEATATLSPRDQVEVMHEVFHAHDHLRPWATNFDLEAPPNASPTVQRFVRAYRVFRGLAFRLWEGQREAGETLTALREEARAAGLDPTWEAAMLDYHARNVLGLYAQRPAGFEVVAALVEATRCNLDPSLDPLRKQLAYITAEGRLDARTLADAFRMR
;
A
#
# COMPACT_ATOMS: atom_id res chain seq x y z
N MET A 1 -30.66 -57.27 -23.50
CA MET A 1 -29.94 -56.22 -22.73
C MET A 1 -30.80 -55.84 -21.54
N SER A 2 -30.23 -55.85 -20.32
CA SER A 2 -31.02 -55.70 -19.08
C SER A 2 -31.51 -54.26 -18.90
N ARG A 3 -32.67 -54.07 -18.26
CA ARG A 3 -33.24 -52.74 -17.92
C ARG A 3 -32.27 -51.88 -17.10
N ARG A 4 -31.26 -52.48 -16.46
CA ARG A 4 -30.19 -51.77 -15.75
C ARG A 4 -29.16 -51.15 -16.69
N ALA A 5 -28.85 -51.79 -17.82
CA ALA A 5 -27.92 -51.24 -18.82
C ALA A 5 -28.51 -50.01 -19.54
N LEU A 6 -29.83 -50.02 -19.80
CA LEU A 6 -30.51 -48.87 -20.41
C LEU A 6 -30.58 -47.67 -19.44
N ALA A 7 -30.77 -47.92 -18.15
CA ALA A 7 -30.75 -46.87 -17.12
C ALA A 7 -29.36 -46.24 -16.98
N THR A 8 -28.27 -47.03 -17.06
CA THR A 8 -26.90 -46.50 -17.03
C THR A 8 -26.56 -45.68 -18.27
N VAL A 9 -27.06 -46.07 -19.44
CA VAL A 9 -26.88 -45.29 -20.68
C VAL A 9 -27.69 -44.00 -20.64
N ILE A 10 -28.92 -44.02 -20.13
CA ILE A 10 -29.74 -42.80 -19.99
C ILE A 10 -29.16 -41.84 -18.95
N LEU A 11 -28.64 -42.33 -17.81
CA LEU A 11 -27.92 -41.50 -16.84
C LEU A 11 -26.60 -40.97 -17.38
N SER A 12 -25.89 -41.74 -18.21
CA SER A 12 -24.68 -41.27 -18.88
C SER A 12 -25.00 -40.18 -19.92
N VAL A 13 -26.06 -40.33 -20.70
CA VAL A 13 -26.48 -39.34 -21.71
C VAL A 13 -27.04 -38.07 -21.06
N LEU A 14 -27.79 -38.18 -19.95
CA LEU A 14 -28.27 -37.01 -19.19
C LEU A 14 -27.14 -36.32 -18.41
N GLY A 15 -26.17 -37.08 -17.89
CA GLY A 15 -24.97 -36.53 -17.26
C GLY A 15 -24.07 -35.77 -18.25
N HIS A 16 -23.97 -36.23 -19.51
CA HIS A 16 -23.24 -35.52 -20.56
C HIS A 16 -24.05 -34.36 -21.16
N GLY A 17 -25.38 -34.42 -21.17
CA GLY A 17 -26.25 -33.33 -21.63
C GLY A 17 -26.25 -32.10 -20.73
N LEU A 18 -26.11 -32.28 -19.41
CA LEU A 18 -25.99 -31.19 -18.44
C LEU A 18 -24.60 -30.53 -18.43
N PHE A 19 -23.56 -31.23 -18.93
CA PHE A 19 -22.21 -30.68 -19.08
C PHE A 19 -22.01 -29.88 -20.38
N LEU A 20 -22.96 -29.93 -21.32
CA LEU A 20 -22.88 -29.25 -22.63
C LEU A 20 -23.76 -27.98 -22.72
N GLY A 21 -24.41 -27.59 -21.63
CA GLY A 21 -25.35 -26.45 -21.59
C GLY A 21 -24.76 -25.08 -21.19
N PHE A 22 -23.51 -25.01 -20.76
CA PHE A 22 -22.86 -23.72 -20.41
C PHE A 22 -21.41 -23.70 -20.87
N GLY A 23 -21.13 -22.83 -21.85
CA GLY A 23 -19.78 -22.37 -22.19
C GLY A 23 -19.08 -23.18 -23.27
N ALA A 24 -19.33 -22.86 -24.53
CA ALA A 24 -18.52 -23.32 -25.65
C ALA A 24 -17.03 -22.94 -25.42
N PRO A 25 -16.08 -23.89 -25.54
CA PRO A 25 -14.67 -23.56 -25.56
C PRO A 25 -14.37 -22.87 -26.89
N ARG A 26 -13.79 -21.67 -26.81
CA ARG A 26 -13.17 -21.00 -27.96
C ARG A 26 -12.18 -21.97 -28.60
N MET A 27 -12.21 -22.03 -29.94
CA MET A 27 -11.29 -22.79 -30.78
C MET A 27 -9.87 -22.69 -30.24
N ARG A 28 -9.27 -23.85 -29.91
CA ARG A 28 -7.83 -23.99 -29.79
C ARG A 28 -7.23 -23.62 -31.15
N GLU A 29 -6.62 -22.44 -31.24
CA GLU A 29 -5.64 -22.17 -32.27
C GLU A 29 -4.58 -23.27 -32.23
N ALA A 30 -4.27 -23.81 -33.40
CA ALA A 30 -3.17 -24.75 -33.58
C ALA A 30 -1.89 -24.15 -32.95
N PRO A 31 -1.01 -24.97 -32.35
CA PRO A 31 0.25 -24.47 -31.83
C PRO A 31 0.98 -23.76 -32.98
N ARG A 32 1.14 -22.44 -32.86
CA ARG A 32 2.09 -21.69 -33.68
C ARG A 32 3.40 -22.44 -33.57
N ALA A 33 3.93 -22.85 -34.72
CA ALA A 33 5.26 -23.42 -34.83
C ALA A 33 6.19 -22.61 -33.91
N ILE A 34 6.88 -23.31 -33.01
CA ILE A 34 7.97 -22.74 -32.23
C ILE A 34 8.91 -22.15 -33.28
N ALA A 35 8.83 -20.82 -33.46
CA ALA A 35 9.78 -20.09 -34.24
C ALA A 35 11.11 -20.40 -33.58
N ALA A 36 12.00 -21.05 -34.34
CA ALA A 36 13.36 -21.24 -33.93
C ALA A 36 13.85 -19.91 -33.38
N SER A 37 14.25 -19.90 -32.11
CA SER A 37 14.92 -18.76 -31.49
C SER A 37 16.19 -18.53 -32.30
N SER A 38 16.10 -17.70 -33.32
CA SER A 38 17.27 -17.12 -33.96
C SER A 38 17.98 -16.40 -32.84
N VAL A 39 19.16 -16.91 -32.48
CA VAL A 39 20.14 -16.16 -31.71
C VAL A 39 20.47 -14.96 -32.59
N THR A 40 19.72 -13.88 -32.44
CA THR A 40 20.00 -12.61 -33.09
C THR A 40 21.33 -12.15 -32.52
N SER A 41 22.34 -12.12 -33.38
CA SER A 41 23.64 -11.57 -33.02
C SER A 41 23.44 -10.17 -32.45
N PRO A 42 24.19 -9.75 -31.41
CA PRO A 42 24.10 -8.39 -30.86
C PRO A 42 24.22 -7.30 -31.95
N ILE A 43 24.90 -7.60 -33.05
CA ILE A 43 25.00 -6.71 -34.23
C ILE A 43 23.64 -6.51 -34.93
N THR A 44 22.83 -7.56 -35.06
CA THR A 44 21.49 -7.49 -35.67
C THR A 44 20.49 -6.73 -34.80
N SER A 45 20.51 -6.92 -33.48
CA SER A 45 19.66 -6.16 -32.56
C SER A 45 19.99 -4.66 -32.55
N THR A 46 21.27 -4.29 -32.65
CA THR A 46 21.70 -2.89 -32.73
C THR A 46 21.29 -2.25 -34.06
N ALA A 47 21.44 -2.96 -35.18
CA ALA A 47 21.02 -2.46 -36.50
C ALA A 47 19.50 -2.25 -36.57
N GLU A 48 18.71 -3.17 -36.01
CA GLU A 48 17.25 -3.02 -35.92
C GLU A 48 16.82 -1.86 -35.02
N ALA A 49 17.49 -1.64 -33.90
CA ALA A 49 17.23 -0.51 -33.02
C ALA A 49 17.51 0.85 -33.71
N LEU A 50 18.63 0.96 -34.42
CA LEU A 50 18.96 2.16 -35.19
C LEU A 50 17.97 2.39 -36.35
N ALA A 51 17.58 1.33 -37.06
CA ALA A 51 16.58 1.42 -38.13
C ALA A 51 15.20 1.84 -37.58
N ARG A 52 14.80 1.33 -36.41
CA ARG A 52 13.59 1.81 -35.71
C ARG A 52 13.70 3.29 -35.38
N GLN A 53 14.81 3.73 -34.79
CA GLN A 53 15.03 5.12 -34.40
C GLN A 53 14.96 6.10 -35.59
N GLU A 54 15.54 5.73 -36.74
CA GLU A 54 15.48 6.62 -37.92
C GLU A 54 14.07 6.67 -38.52
N ARG A 55 13.37 5.53 -38.61
CA ARG A 55 11.97 5.48 -39.07
C ARG A 55 11.04 6.30 -38.16
N THR A 56 11.18 6.16 -36.84
CA THR A 56 10.38 6.93 -35.89
C THR A 56 10.69 8.42 -35.99
N ARG A 57 11.97 8.81 -36.17
CA ARG A 57 12.35 10.22 -36.39
C ARG A 57 11.69 10.84 -37.63
N GLU A 58 11.67 10.12 -38.76
CA GLU A 58 10.98 10.57 -39.98
C GLU A 58 9.47 10.68 -39.76
N ALA A 59 8.86 9.67 -39.13
CA ALA A 59 7.44 9.66 -38.80
C ALA A 59 7.05 10.85 -37.90
N ARG A 60 7.87 11.17 -36.88
CA ARG A 60 7.65 12.35 -36.01
C ARG A 60 7.69 13.65 -36.80
N ARG A 61 8.67 13.81 -37.69
CA ARG A 61 8.78 15.01 -38.53
C ARG A 61 7.53 15.19 -39.39
N ALA A 62 7.11 14.12 -40.09
CA ALA A 62 5.92 14.15 -40.92
C ALA A 62 4.65 14.47 -40.11
N LEU A 63 4.49 13.86 -38.92
CA LEU A 63 3.36 14.11 -38.02
C LEU A 63 3.31 15.58 -37.55
N VAL A 64 4.45 16.13 -37.11
CA VAL A 64 4.54 17.52 -36.64
C VAL A 64 4.28 18.51 -37.79
N GLU A 65 4.83 18.27 -38.98
CA GLU A 65 4.61 19.12 -40.15
C GLU A 65 3.14 19.13 -40.57
N ALA A 66 2.50 17.96 -40.62
CA ALA A 66 1.08 17.84 -40.90
C ALA A 66 0.23 18.59 -39.85
N ALA A 67 0.51 18.39 -38.55
CA ALA A 67 -0.19 19.06 -37.46
C ALA A 67 -0.04 20.59 -37.52
N ARG A 68 1.14 21.11 -37.87
CA ARG A 68 1.35 22.56 -38.08
C ARG A 68 0.51 23.10 -39.24
N ILE A 69 0.38 22.34 -40.33
CA ILE A 69 -0.47 22.71 -41.47
C ILE A 69 -1.94 22.72 -41.06
N ASP A 70 -2.41 21.69 -40.34
CA ASP A 70 -3.80 21.60 -39.90
C ASP A 70 -4.14 22.65 -38.85
N ARG A 71 -3.22 22.97 -37.93
CA ARG A 71 -3.32 24.08 -36.98
C ARG A 71 -3.55 25.41 -37.71
N LYS A 72 -2.72 25.72 -38.72
CA LYS A 72 -2.88 26.95 -39.54
C LYS A 72 -4.22 27.03 -40.26
N LYS A 73 -4.82 25.87 -40.59
CA LYS A 73 -6.12 25.79 -41.27
C LYS A 73 -7.30 25.70 -40.31
N GLY A 74 -7.07 25.71 -38.99
CA GLY A 74 -8.12 25.50 -37.99
C GLY A 74 -8.75 24.09 -38.03
N ARG A 75 -8.01 23.10 -38.53
CA ARG A 75 -8.46 21.71 -38.72
C ARG A 75 -7.69 20.69 -37.87
N LEU A 76 -6.89 21.16 -36.91
CA LEU A 76 -6.14 20.27 -36.02
C LEU A 76 -7.10 19.42 -35.20
N ALA A 77 -6.91 18.10 -35.23
CA ALA A 77 -7.52 17.17 -34.28
C ALA A 77 -6.43 16.80 -33.26
N LEU A 78 -6.44 17.49 -32.13
CA LEU A 78 -5.34 17.46 -31.17
C LEU A 78 -5.20 16.08 -30.51
N GLY A 79 -6.30 15.43 -30.15
CA GLY A 79 -6.26 14.09 -29.58
C GLY A 79 -5.71 13.05 -30.56
N ARG A 80 -6.10 13.15 -31.84
CA ARG A 80 -5.56 12.26 -32.88
C ARG A 80 -4.06 12.47 -33.07
N PHE A 81 -3.59 13.72 -33.05
CA PHE A 81 -2.17 14.03 -33.08
C PHE A 81 -1.41 13.39 -31.90
N LEU A 82 -1.92 13.55 -30.67
CA LEU A 82 -1.27 13.00 -29.47
C LEU A 82 -1.27 11.47 -29.43
N LEU A 83 -2.35 10.82 -29.86
CA LEU A 83 -2.40 9.36 -29.97
C LEU A 83 -1.39 8.85 -31.01
N GLU A 84 -1.29 9.49 -32.17
CA GLU A 84 -0.31 9.10 -33.19
C GLU A 84 1.13 9.36 -32.72
N ALA A 85 1.37 10.46 -31.99
CA ALA A 85 2.64 10.70 -31.33
C ALA A 85 2.98 9.57 -30.35
N ASN A 86 2.03 9.18 -29.49
CA ASN A 86 2.20 8.07 -28.54
C ASN A 86 2.45 6.72 -29.23
N ARG A 87 1.87 6.47 -30.41
CA ARG A 87 2.16 5.29 -31.25
C ARG A 87 3.62 5.28 -31.70
N ILE A 88 4.12 6.42 -32.17
CA ILE A 88 5.51 6.54 -32.63
C ILE A 88 6.49 6.37 -31.46
N ASP A 89 6.14 6.92 -30.29
CA ASP A 89 6.94 6.75 -29.07
C ASP A 89 6.95 5.29 -28.59
N ALA A 90 5.81 4.59 -28.66
CA ALA A 90 5.72 3.16 -28.38
C ALA A 90 6.61 2.34 -29.35
N GLU A 91 6.53 2.63 -30.64
CA GLU A 91 7.33 1.96 -31.67
C GLU A 91 8.84 2.17 -31.46
N GLU A 92 9.26 3.36 -31.06
CA GLU A 92 10.67 3.65 -30.72
C GLU A 92 11.13 2.84 -29.50
N ALA A 93 10.29 2.76 -28.46
CA ALA A 93 10.55 1.97 -27.26
C ALA A 93 10.48 0.44 -27.51
N GLY A 94 10.03 0.00 -28.68
CA GLY A 94 9.79 -1.41 -28.98
C GLY A 94 8.55 -1.98 -28.29
N GLU A 95 7.61 -1.13 -27.92
CA GLU A 95 6.35 -1.47 -27.26
C GLU A 95 5.20 -1.52 -28.27
N GLU A 96 4.25 -2.43 -28.05
CA GLU A 96 3.00 -2.48 -28.80
C GLU A 96 1.94 -1.62 -28.10
N LEU A 97 1.34 -0.68 -28.84
CA LEU A 97 0.24 0.16 -28.35
C LEU A 97 -1.05 -0.21 -29.08
N ASP A 98 -2.09 -0.58 -28.32
CA ASP A 98 -3.43 -0.84 -28.88
C ASP A 98 -4.10 0.48 -29.29
N MET A 99 -3.70 0.96 -30.45
CA MET A 99 -4.19 2.22 -31.01
C MET A 99 -5.67 2.18 -31.36
N ALA A 100 -6.19 1.02 -31.72
CA ALA A 100 -7.61 0.88 -32.08
C ALA A 100 -8.48 1.09 -30.83
N GLU A 101 -8.16 0.40 -29.74
CA GLU A 101 -8.87 0.57 -28.47
C GLU A 101 -8.67 1.98 -27.90
N ALA A 102 -7.46 2.54 -27.97
CA ALA A 102 -7.20 3.91 -27.50
C ALA A 102 -8.04 4.96 -28.24
N LEU A 103 -8.20 4.83 -29.57
CA LEU A 103 -9.06 5.69 -30.38
C LEU A 103 -10.55 5.53 -30.02
N VAL A 104 -11.02 4.29 -29.81
CA VAL A 104 -12.41 4.02 -29.39
C VAL A 104 -12.71 4.69 -28.06
N ARG A 105 -11.81 4.53 -27.08
CA ARG A 105 -11.96 5.15 -25.76
C ARG A 105 -11.88 6.67 -25.82
N TYR A 106 -11.03 7.22 -26.67
CA TYR A 106 -10.97 8.67 -26.87
C TYR A 106 -12.28 9.21 -27.46
N GLU A 107 -12.87 8.54 -28.46
CA GLU A 107 -14.15 8.97 -29.02
C GLU A 107 -15.31 8.85 -28.00
N ASP A 108 -15.30 7.82 -27.13
CA ASP A 108 -16.24 7.73 -26.01
C ASP A 108 -16.13 8.96 -25.08
N ARG A 109 -14.91 9.41 -24.76
CA ARG A 109 -14.70 10.64 -23.99
C ARG A 109 -15.24 11.87 -24.69
N LEU A 110 -15.01 12.00 -25.99
CA LEU A 110 -15.58 13.10 -26.76
C LEU A 110 -17.10 13.07 -26.76
N SER A 111 -17.70 11.88 -26.85
CA SER A 111 -19.17 11.71 -26.79
C SER A 111 -19.72 12.16 -25.45
N ARG A 112 -19.17 11.66 -24.33
CA ARG A 112 -19.57 12.04 -22.97
C ARG A 112 -19.41 13.55 -22.74
N LEU A 113 -18.27 14.11 -23.14
CA LEU A 113 -18.02 15.54 -22.97
C LEU A 113 -18.99 16.40 -23.80
N ARG A 114 -19.30 16.00 -25.05
CA ARG A 114 -20.31 16.68 -25.87
C ARG A 114 -21.70 16.61 -25.25
N GLU A 115 -22.05 15.49 -24.62
CA GLU A 115 -23.32 15.32 -23.91
C GLU A 115 -23.42 16.29 -22.73
N ALA A 116 -22.43 16.29 -21.83
CA ALA A 116 -22.41 17.20 -20.69
C ALA A 116 -22.44 18.68 -21.11
N LEU A 117 -21.67 19.05 -22.14
CA LEU A 117 -21.66 20.44 -22.65
C LEU A 117 -22.98 20.85 -23.32
N ARG A 118 -23.80 19.92 -23.82
CA ARG A 118 -25.13 20.24 -24.41
C ARG A 118 -26.14 20.63 -23.35
N GLU A 119 -25.99 20.17 -22.12
CA GLU A 119 -26.85 20.53 -21.00
C GLU A 119 -26.62 21.99 -20.55
N GLY A 120 -25.67 22.69 -21.17
CA GLY A 120 -25.33 24.08 -20.86
C GLY A 120 -24.25 24.21 -19.79
N ASP A 121 -23.70 23.08 -19.32
CA ASP A 121 -22.67 23.07 -18.30
C ASP A 121 -21.36 23.69 -18.80
N PRO A 122 -20.72 24.54 -18.00
CA PRO A 122 -19.38 25.03 -18.30
C PRO A 122 -18.36 23.88 -18.26
N VAL A 123 -17.20 24.06 -18.90
CA VAL A 123 -16.08 23.09 -18.87
C VAL A 123 -15.71 22.66 -17.45
N THR A 124 -15.84 23.55 -16.47
CA THR A 124 -15.60 23.26 -15.04
C THR A 124 -16.49 22.17 -14.45
N LEU A 125 -17.68 21.92 -15.02
CA LEU A 125 -18.62 20.88 -14.58
C LEU A 125 -18.68 19.71 -15.57
N ALA A 126 -18.60 20.00 -16.87
CA ALA A 126 -18.69 18.98 -17.91
C ALA A 126 -17.47 18.04 -17.93
N VAL A 127 -16.26 18.55 -17.68
CA VAL A 127 -15.05 17.70 -17.66
C VAL A 127 -15.08 16.74 -16.47
N PRO A 128 -15.28 17.16 -15.20
CA PRO A 128 -15.37 16.21 -14.09
C PRO A 128 -16.39 15.08 -14.31
N TRP A 129 -17.52 15.37 -14.96
CA TRP A 129 -18.51 14.35 -15.32
C TRP A 129 -18.00 13.38 -16.40
N ALA A 130 -17.48 13.89 -17.52
CA ALA A 130 -17.01 13.05 -18.64
C ALA A 130 -15.79 12.18 -18.29
N TYR A 131 -15.12 12.50 -17.18
CA TYR A 131 -13.89 11.90 -16.69
C TYR A 131 -14.03 11.25 -15.30
N GLU A 132 -15.25 11.04 -14.81
CA GLU A 132 -15.50 10.57 -13.44
C GLU A 132 -14.90 9.19 -13.11
N ASP A 133 -14.59 8.40 -14.14
CA ASP A 133 -14.02 7.06 -14.10
C ASP A 133 -12.50 7.04 -14.38
N ILE A 134 -11.88 8.18 -14.69
CA ILE A 134 -10.43 8.30 -14.85
C ILE A 134 -9.79 8.53 -13.48
N LYS A 135 -8.92 7.60 -13.08
CA LYS A 135 -8.17 7.62 -11.81
C LYS A 135 -6.86 8.40 -11.93
N TYR A 136 -6.36 8.90 -10.81
CA TYR A 136 -5.05 9.53 -10.73
C TYR A 136 -4.00 8.55 -10.21
N TYR A 137 -2.86 8.49 -10.89
CA TYR A 137 -1.68 7.75 -10.44
C TYR A 137 -0.51 8.74 -10.40
N GLY A 138 0.01 9.08 -9.22
CA GLY A 138 1.04 10.11 -9.03
C GLY A 138 2.45 9.75 -9.53
N GLN A 139 2.57 8.82 -10.48
CA GLN A 139 3.84 8.50 -11.12
C GLN A 139 4.09 9.45 -12.29
N PRO A 140 5.24 10.15 -12.36
CA PRO A 140 5.53 11.09 -13.43
C PRO A 140 5.54 10.46 -14.82
N GLY A 141 5.21 11.27 -15.83
CA GLY A 141 5.30 10.90 -17.24
C GLY A 141 4.24 9.90 -17.70
N GLY A 142 4.49 9.33 -18.88
CA GLY A 142 3.64 8.38 -19.58
C GLY A 142 2.93 8.98 -20.79
N ARG A 143 2.24 8.13 -21.57
CA ARG A 143 1.51 8.54 -22.77
C ARG A 143 0.05 8.84 -22.44
N MET A 144 -0.57 9.76 -23.18
CA MET A 144 -2.02 10.00 -23.11
C MET A 144 -2.81 8.71 -23.40
N ALA A 145 -2.33 7.90 -24.36
CA ALA A 145 -2.95 6.62 -24.70
C ALA A 145 -2.98 5.62 -23.53
N ASP A 146 -1.94 5.60 -22.68
CA ASP A 146 -1.92 4.75 -21.49
C ASP A 146 -3.07 5.12 -20.53
N ALA A 147 -3.33 6.42 -20.33
CA ALA A 147 -4.41 6.84 -19.45
C ALA A 147 -5.80 6.40 -19.95
N LEU A 148 -6.00 6.34 -21.26
CA LEU A 148 -7.22 5.82 -21.86
C LEU A 148 -7.34 4.30 -21.67
N LEU A 149 -6.27 3.56 -21.98
CA LEU A 149 -6.26 2.09 -21.92
C LEU A 149 -6.35 1.56 -20.48
N ASP A 150 -5.77 2.27 -19.52
CA ASP A 150 -5.76 1.86 -18.12
C ASP A 150 -6.90 2.44 -17.29
N GLY A 151 -7.61 3.45 -17.80
CA GLY A 151 -8.62 4.17 -17.03
C GLY A 151 -8.04 5.08 -15.95
N GLY A 152 -6.80 5.56 -16.12
CA GLY A 152 -6.17 6.49 -15.18
C GLY A 152 -4.72 6.81 -15.52
N GLY A 153 -4.19 7.90 -14.97
CA GLY A 153 -2.84 8.33 -15.27
C GLY A 153 -2.31 9.43 -14.37
N SER A 154 -1.11 9.89 -14.68
CA SER A 154 -0.44 10.99 -14.00
C SER A 154 -1.01 12.35 -14.37
N CYS A 155 -0.55 13.40 -13.68
CA CYS A 155 -0.94 14.77 -14.02
C CYS A 155 -0.67 15.09 -15.47
N GLU A 156 0.44 14.61 -16.03
CA GLU A 156 0.78 14.86 -17.42
C GLU A 156 -0.21 14.18 -18.40
N GLN A 157 -0.44 12.89 -18.24
CA GLN A 157 -1.28 12.10 -19.15
C GLN A 157 -2.74 12.57 -19.12
N VAL A 158 -3.26 12.81 -17.91
CA VAL A 158 -4.64 13.27 -17.71
C VAL A 158 -4.79 14.72 -18.20
N ALA A 159 -3.83 15.61 -17.95
CA ALA A 159 -3.88 16.97 -18.46
C ALA A 159 -3.91 17.02 -19.98
N GLN A 160 -3.07 16.21 -20.65
CA GLN A 160 -3.07 16.09 -22.11
C GLN A 160 -4.42 15.59 -22.62
N LEU A 161 -4.96 14.53 -22.02
CA LEU A 161 -6.23 13.93 -22.40
C LEU A 161 -7.40 14.91 -22.29
N VAL A 162 -7.51 15.59 -21.14
CA VAL A 162 -8.58 16.56 -20.87
C VAL A 162 -8.49 17.72 -21.85
N VAL A 163 -7.30 18.31 -22.01
CA VAL A 163 -7.11 19.50 -22.87
C VAL A 163 -7.34 19.17 -24.34
N ALA A 164 -6.86 18.02 -24.81
CA ALA A 164 -7.11 17.56 -26.17
C ALA A 164 -8.60 17.36 -26.44
N SER A 165 -9.32 16.77 -25.48
CA SER A 165 -10.75 16.52 -25.65
C SER A 165 -11.56 17.80 -25.68
N VAL A 166 -11.29 18.74 -24.78
CA VAL A 166 -11.98 20.04 -24.76
C VAL A 166 -11.65 20.86 -26.03
N PHE A 167 -10.43 20.74 -26.55
CA PHE A 167 -10.04 21.32 -27.84
C PHE A 167 -10.86 20.71 -28.99
N ASP A 168 -10.92 19.37 -29.09
CA ASP A 168 -11.54 18.65 -30.19
C ASP A 168 -13.09 18.72 -30.17
N VAL A 169 -13.72 19.02 -29.03
CA VAL A 169 -15.17 19.35 -28.97
C VAL A 169 -15.47 20.81 -29.34
N GLY A 170 -14.46 21.59 -29.73
CA GLY A 170 -14.63 22.95 -30.25
C GLY A 170 -14.68 24.04 -29.17
N ARG A 171 -14.07 23.80 -28.00
CA ARG A 171 -13.98 24.77 -26.89
C ARG A 171 -12.53 25.18 -26.55
N PRO A 172 -11.64 25.43 -27.53
CA PRO A 172 -10.21 25.64 -27.27
C PRO A 172 -9.88 26.90 -26.45
N ALA A 173 -10.77 27.89 -26.41
CA ALA A 173 -10.59 29.11 -25.63
C ALA A 173 -10.97 28.96 -24.14
N GLU A 174 -11.67 27.89 -23.79
CA GLU A 174 -12.18 27.64 -22.43
C GLU A 174 -11.27 26.70 -21.63
N VAL A 175 -10.16 26.25 -22.22
CA VAL A 175 -9.20 25.35 -21.58
C VAL A 175 -7.75 25.72 -21.92
N ALA A 176 -6.84 25.46 -20.99
CA ALA A 176 -5.40 25.55 -21.20
C ALA A 176 -4.67 24.53 -20.31
N LEU A 177 -3.36 24.47 -20.47
CA LEU A 177 -2.46 23.79 -19.55
C LEU A 177 -1.76 24.81 -18.66
N ARG A 178 -1.49 24.42 -17.41
CA ARG A 178 -0.63 25.17 -16.50
C ARG A 178 0.52 24.28 -16.05
N PHE A 179 1.74 24.70 -16.35
CA PHE A 179 2.97 23.95 -16.07
C PHE A 179 3.80 24.62 -14.98
N TYR A 180 4.06 23.88 -13.90
CA TYR A 180 4.93 24.27 -12.80
C TYR A 180 6.27 23.57 -12.97
N GLY A 181 7.27 24.31 -13.45
CA GLY A 181 8.53 23.77 -13.95
C GLY A 181 9.54 23.43 -12.87
N LYS A 182 9.38 23.94 -11.64
CA LYS A 182 10.21 23.53 -10.51
C LYS A 182 9.68 22.18 -9.98
N PRO A 183 10.53 21.15 -9.92
CA PRO A 183 10.18 19.88 -9.31
C PRO A 183 9.62 20.08 -7.90
N MET A 184 8.53 19.38 -7.59
CA MET A 184 8.02 19.25 -6.23
C MET A 184 8.99 18.41 -5.37
N THR A 185 8.66 18.19 -4.10
CA THR A 185 9.48 17.39 -3.17
C THR A 185 9.73 15.96 -3.64
N ASP A 186 8.87 15.41 -4.51
CA ASP A 186 9.00 14.10 -5.13
C ASP A 186 9.80 14.12 -6.46
N GLY A 187 10.40 15.25 -6.82
CA GLY A 187 11.22 15.40 -8.02
C GLY A 187 10.42 15.57 -9.31
N VAL A 188 9.11 15.75 -9.24
CA VAL A 188 8.23 15.82 -10.41
C VAL A 188 7.72 17.23 -10.66
N ALA A 189 7.76 17.67 -11.92
CA ALA A 189 7.08 18.88 -12.37
C ALA A 189 5.57 18.63 -12.52
N HIS A 190 4.75 19.60 -12.17
CA HIS A 190 3.29 19.44 -12.23
C HIS A 190 2.70 20.08 -13.50
N LEU A 191 1.77 19.38 -14.13
CA LEU A 191 0.99 19.85 -15.26
C LEU A 191 -0.50 19.72 -14.94
N ALA A 192 -1.24 20.82 -14.93
CA ALA A 192 -2.67 20.84 -14.68
C ALA A 192 -3.46 21.25 -15.94
N PRO A 193 -4.55 20.56 -16.29
CA PRO A 193 -5.58 21.10 -17.17
C PRO A 193 -6.37 22.16 -16.40
N ILE A 194 -6.42 23.37 -16.94
CA ILE A 194 -7.15 24.49 -16.33
C ILE A 194 -8.33 24.90 -17.22
N ALA A 195 -9.51 25.03 -16.62
CA ALA A 195 -10.66 25.67 -17.26
C ALA A 195 -10.56 27.19 -17.09
N ILE A 196 -10.93 27.93 -18.15
CA ILE A 196 -10.82 29.39 -18.21
C ILE A 196 -12.23 29.98 -18.24
N ARG A 197 -12.56 30.81 -17.24
CA ARG A 197 -13.81 31.57 -17.19
C ARG A 197 -13.52 33.05 -16.98
N GLY A 198 -13.46 33.79 -18.09
CA GLY A 198 -13.08 35.20 -18.04
C GLY A 198 -11.62 35.37 -17.58
N LYS A 199 -11.42 35.91 -16.38
CA LYS A 199 -10.08 36.06 -15.76
C LYS A 199 -9.76 34.96 -14.75
N GLU A 200 -10.73 34.11 -14.42
CA GLU A 200 -10.56 33.04 -13.46
C GLU A 200 -10.04 31.78 -14.16
N GLU A 201 -9.11 31.10 -13.51
CA GLU A 201 -8.57 29.82 -13.93
C GLU A 201 -8.86 28.79 -12.85
N HIS A 202 -9.40 27.65 -13.24
CA HIS A 202 -9.78 26.58 -12.34
C HIS A 202 -9.00 25.32 -12.67
N ASP A 203 -8.27 24.77 -11.71
CA ASP A 203 -7.54 23.52 -11.86
C ASP A 203 -8.53 22.36 -11.81
N LEU A 204 -8.74 21.70 -12.96
CA LEU A 204 -9.71 20.63 -13.09
C LEU A 204 -9.29 19.34 -12.36
N MET A 205 -8.01 19.19 -12.02
CA MET A 205 -7.52 18.05 -11.24
C MET A 205 -7.62 18.30 -9.74
N ALA A 206 -7.40 19.54 -9.31
CA ALA A 206 -7.54 19.92 -7.92
C ALA A 206 -8.99 20.21 -7.51
N GLY A 207 -9.87 20.55 -8.46
CA GLY A 207 -11.25 20.98 -8.18
C GLY A 207 -11.31 22.38 -7.54
N THR A 208 -10.22 23.14 -7.60
CA THR A 208 -10.03 24.43 -6.91
C THR A 208 -9.49 25.49 -7.88
N PRO A 209 -9.50 26.78 -7.51
CA PRO A 209 -8.83 27.81 -8.30
C PRO A 209 -7.37 27.45 -8.58
N ALA A 210 -6.92 27.67 -9.81
CA ALA A 210 -5.55 27.32 -10.21
C ALA A 210 -4.53 28.08 -9.36
N ALA A 211 -3.52 27.35 -8.87
CA ALA A 211 -2.48 27.95 -8.04
C ALA A 211 -1.70 29.05 -8.80
N PRO A 212 -1.26 30.12 -8.10
CA PRO A 212 -0.49 31.20 -8.71
C PRO A 212 0.86 30.70 -9.25
N GLY A 213 1.45 31.45 -10.19
CA GLY A 213 2.69 31.08 -10.86
C GLY A 213 2.50 30.09 -12.00
N GLY A 214 3.56 29.45 -12.46
CA GLY A 214 3.56 28.50 -13.56
C GLY A 214 3.35 29.17 -14.93
N SER A 215 3.64 28.43 -15.98
CA SER A 215 3.42 28.87 -17.36
C SER A 215 2.07 28.37 -17.87
N ARG A 216 1.25 29.28 -18.41
CA ARG A 216 0.02 28.93 -19.14
C ARG A 216 0.35 28.62 -20.59
N ILE A 217 -0.12 27.47 -21.08
CA ILE A 217 0.12 26.97 -22.44
C ILE A 217 -1.23 26.70 -23.11
N ALA A 218 -1.41 27.20 -24.34
CA ALA A 218 -2.61 26.90 -25.12
C ALA A 218 -2.62 25.42 -25.56
N PRO A 219 -3.80 24.80 -25.75
CA PRO A 219 -3.88 23.37 -26.09
C PRO A 219 -3.08 22.98 -27.34
N ASP A 220 -3.18 23.79 -28.40
CA ASP A 220 -2.54 23.55 -29.70
C ASP A 220 -1.00 23.72 -29.67
N GLU A 221 -0.46 24.33 -28.62
CA GLU A 221 0.99 24.38 -28.39
C GLU A 221 1.59 23.02 -28.00
N LEU A 222 0.77 22.02 -27.63
CA LEU A 222 1.25 20.65 -27.40
C LEU A 222 1.97 20.06 -28.63
N VAL A 223 1.62 20.51 -29.85
CA VAL A 223 2.34 20.14 -31.08
C VAL A 223 3.80 20.62 -31.02
N GLU A 224 4.03 21.84 -30.54
CA GLU A 224 5.37 22.42 -30.43
C GLU A 224 6.11 21.90 -29.20
N VAL A 225 5.41 21.59 -28.10
CA VAL A 225 5.98 20.90 -26.94
C VAL A 225 6.54 19.55 -27.38
N TYR A 226 5.75 18.73 -28.08
CA TYR A 226 6.20 17.46 -28.62
C TYR A 226 7.38 17.65 -29.60
N ALA A 227 7.27 18.61 -30.53
CA ALA A 227 8.35 18.89 -31.45
C ALA A 227 9.67 19.27 -30.74
N ARG A 228 9.62 20.02 -29.63
CA ARG A 228 10.81 20.40 -28.85
C ARG A 228 11.44 19.20 -28.15
N VAL A 229 10.64 18.34 -27.51
CA VAL A 229 11.12 17.13 -26.82
C VAL A 229 11.92 16.23 -27.77
N HIS A 230 11.52 16.19 -29.04
CA HIS A 230 12.17 15.36 -30.06
C HIS A 230 13.14 16.13 -30.99
N GLY A 231 13.52 17.36 -30.65
CA GLY A 231 14.50 18.14 -31.41
C GLY A 231 14.04 18.58 -32.82
N LEU A 232 12.73 18.65 -33.05
CA LEU A 232 12.07 19.13 -34.28
C LEU A 232 11.64 20.60 -34.20
N ALA A 233 11.85 21.24 -33.05
CA ALA A 233 11.65 22.67 -32.82
C ALA A 233 12.80 23.22 -31.96
N PRO A 234 13.15 24.50 -32.10
CA PRO A 234 14.20 25.11 -31.30
C PRO A 234 13.84 25.10 -29.80
N PRO A 235 14.84 24.94 -28.90
CA PRO A 235 14.60 25.04 -27.47
C PRO A 235 14.14 26.46 -27.10
N ILE A 236 13.29 26.57 -26.09
CA ILE A 236 12.86 27.88 -25.57
C ILE A 236 14.02 28.47 -24.77
N PRO A 237 14.47 29.72 -25.05
CA PRO A 237 15.52 30.37 -24.28
C PRO A 237 15.12 30.47 -22.81
N THR A 238 15.96 29.97 -21.90
CA THR A 238 15.82 30.27 -20.47
C THR A 238 16.10 31.75 -20.25
N ALA A 239 15.15 32.49 -19.67
CA ALA A 239 15.34 33.90 -19.37
C ALA A 239 16.59 34.10 -18.48
N PRO A 240 17.44 35.11 -18.76
CA PRO A 240 18.62 35.38 -17.95
C PRO A 240 18.17 35.80 -16.54
N GLY A 241 18.38 34.93 -15.55
CA GLY A 241 17.96 35.13 -14.17
C GLY A 241 17.05 34.04 -13.60
N GLY A 242 16.50 33.16 -14.44
CA GLY A 242 15.80 31.94 -14.00
C GLY A 242 16.80 30.82 -13.74
N GLY A 243 16.85 30.31 -12.51
CA GLY A 243 17.81 29.28 -12.08
C GLY A 243 17.93 28.13 -13.09
N GLY A 244 19.15 27.92 -13.58
CA GLY A 244 19.47 26.81 -14.48
C GLY A 244 19.36 25.49 -13.74
N GLY A 245 18.33 24.69 -14.06
CA GLY A 245 18.20 23.33 -13.55
C GLY A 245 17.27 22.45 -14.40
N ALA A 246 16.10 22.96 -14.78
CA ALA A 246 15.05 22.10 -15.32
C ALA A 246 15.30 21.51 -16.73
N GLY A 247 16.14 22.13 -17.56
CA GLY A 247 16.26 21.77 -18.98
C GLY A 247 17.36 20.75 -19.34
N LYS A 248 18.32 20.49 -18.44
CA LYS A 248 19.46 19.59 -18.73
C LYS A 248 19.50 18.32 -17.86
N GLU A 249 18.84 18.30 -16.71
CA GLU A 249 18.88 17.16 -15.79
C GLU A 249 17.71 16.17 -15.95
N ALA A 250 16.76 16.43 -16.86
CA ALA A 250 15.67 15.49 -17.17
C ALA A 250 16.02 14.49 -18.29
N ALA A 251 17.19 14.60 -18.93
CA ALA A 251 17.75 13.54 -19.76
C ALA A 251 18.81 12.80 -18.94
N PRO A 252 18.70 11.47 -18.74
CA PRO A 252 19.77 10.73 -18.10
C PRO A 252 21.05 10.95 -18.95
N PRO A 253 22.21 11.24 -18.32
CA PRO A 253 23.45 11.32 -19.07
C PRO A 253 23.66 9.99 -19.80
N ALA A 254 24.05 10.04 -21.08
CA ALA A 254 24.35 8.88 -21.92
C ALA A 254 25.53 8.00 -21.43
N SER A 255 25.93 8.16 -20.17
CA SER A 255 27.06 7.50 -19.51
C SER A 255 26.79 7.10 -18.05
N ALA A 256 25.54 7.17 -17.58
CA ALA A 256 25.17 6.49 -16.33
C ALA A 256 25.00 4.99 -16.60
N GLU A 257 25.75 4.16 -15.89
CA GLU A 257 25.50 2.72 -15.86
C GLU A 257 24.02 2.46 -15.54
N PRO A 258 23.38 1.47 -16.19
CA PRO A 258 21.96 1.19 -15.99
C PRO A 258 21.76 0.70 -14.55
N THR A 259 21.32 1.59 -13.67
CA THR A 259 20.73 1.19 -12.39
C THR A 259 19.35 0.58 -12.67
N ASP A 260 19.03 -0.56 -12.05
CA ASP A 260 17.78 -1.34 -12.15
C ASP A 260 16.49 -0.59 -11.69
N ALA A 261 16.50 0.74 -11.66
CA ALA A 261 15.30 1.54 -11.54
C ALA A 261 14.46 1.34 -12.81
N ALA A 262 13.15 1.10 -12.65
CA ALA A 262 12.22 1.02 -13.77
C ALA A 262 12.48 2.18 -14.76
N PRO A 263 12.52 1.92 -16.08
CA PRO A 263 12.85 2.95 -17.07
C PRO A 263 11.95 4.17 -16.84
N SER A 264 12.58 5.34 -16.69
CA SER A 264 11.86 6.61 -16.52
C SER A 264 10.86 6.76 -17.65
N ARG A 265 9.57 6.88 -17.31
CA ARG A 265 8.51 7.01 -18.32
C ARG A 265 8.78 8.23 -19.21
N PRO A 266 8.53 8.14 -20.53
CA PRO A 266 8.66 9.28 -21.41
C PRO A 266 7.79 10.43 -20.90
N SER A 267 8.33 11.64 -20.90
CA SER A 267 7.64 12.85 -20.44
C SER A 267 7.91 13.99 -21.41
N LEU A 268 6.89 14.80 -21.63
CA LEU A 268 6.95 16.04 -22.41
C LEU A 268 7.41 17.24 -21.58
N ALA A 269 7.75 17.05 -20.29
CA ALA A 269 8.19 18.11 -19.37
C ALA A 269 9.26 19.04 -20.00
N ALA A 270 10.24 18.46 -20.69
CA ALA A 270 11.33 19.21 -21.33
C ALA A 270 10.89 20.09 -22.51
N GLY A 271 9.70 19.86 -23.08
CA GLY A 271 9.14 20.65 -24.18
C GLY A 271 8.34 21.86 -23.72
N PHE A 272 7.97 21.94 -22.45
CA PHE A 272 7.21 23.06 -21.89
C PHE A 272 8.11 24.28 -21.63
N PRO A 273 7.54 25.50 -21.61
CA PRO A 273 8.30 26.69 -21.22
C PRO A 273 8.88 26.55 -19.81
N PRO A 274 10.21 26.70 -19.63
CA PRO A 274 10.82 26.57 -18.32
C PRO A 274 10.37 27.70 -17.40
N ASN A 275 10.08 27.38 -16.14
CA ASN A 275 9.79 28.35 -15.08
C ASN A 275 10.27 27.81 -13.72
N ALA A 276 10.49 28.70 -12.75
CA ALA A 276 11.00 28.37 -11.42
C ALA A 276 9.90 28.16 -10.37
N ASP A 277 8.64 28.12 -10.81
CA ASP A 277 7.50 27.99 -9.92
C ASP A 277 7.26 26.51 -9.60
N ALA A 278 7.14 26.20 -8.31
CA ALA A 278 6.69 24.89 -7.84
C ALA A 278 5.18 24.92 -7.64
N TYR A 279 4.53 23.78 -7.88
CA TYR A 279 3.13 23.62 -7.47
C TYR A 279 3.08 23.72 -5.93
N PRO A 280 2.23 24.58 -5.35
CA PRO A 280 2.21 24.80 -3.91
C PRO A 280 1.52 23.68 -3.11
N GLY A 281 0.81 22.77 -3.77
CA GLY A 281 0.14 21.62 -3.15
C GLY A 281 0.92 20.32 -3.28
N THR A 282 0.33 19.23 -2.80
CA THR A 282 0.83 17.87 -3.00
C THR A 282 -0.06 17.11 -3.98
N LEU A 283 0.54 16.38 -4.92
CA LEU A 283 -0.23 15.48 -5.78
C LEU A 283 -0.51 14.16 -5.03
N PRO A 284 -1.75 13.64 -5.10
CA PRO A 284 -2.04 12.33 -4.53
C PRO A 284 -1.21 11.27 -5.26
N LEU A 285 -0.86 10.16 -4.63
CA LEU A 285 -0.18 9.08 -5.35
C LEU A 285 -1.16 8.13 -6.03
N TYR A 286 -2.40 8.15 -5.57
CA TYR A 286 -3.56 7.46 -6.02
C TYR A 286 -4.81 8.29 -5.68
N ALA A 287 -5.66 8.54 -6.66
CA ALA A 287 -7.02 9.01 -6.40
C ALA A 287 -8.00 8.29 -7.32
N VAL A 288 -9.20 8.01 -6.81
CA VAL A 288 -10.27 7.37 -7.61
C VAL A 288 -10.71 8.26 -8.77
N ARG A 289 -10.46 9.56 -8.65
CA ARG A 289 -10.76 10.55 -9.68
C ARG A 289 -9.55 11.43 -9.90
N ALA A 290 -9.10 11.51 -11.14
CA ALA A 290 -8.07 12.45 -11.57
C ALA A 290 -8.61 13.84 -11.86
N VAL A 291 -9.90 13.94 -12.17
CA VAL A 291 -10.61 15.20 -12.38
C VAL A 291 -11.66 15.35 -11.30
N LYS A 292 -11.67 16.48 -10.61
CA LYS A 292 -12.52 16.71 -9.43
C LYS A 292 -13.62 17.72 -9.72
N GLN A 293 -14.75 17.57 -9.04
CA GLN A 293 -15.82 18.56 -9.10
C GLN A 293 -15.35 19.89 -8.48
N PRO A 294 -15.88 21.05 -8.91
CA PRO A 294 -15.56 22.32 -8.28
C PRO A 294 -15.93 22.32 -6.80
N GLY A 295 -14.98 22.69 -5.93
CA GLY A 295 -15.14 22.69 -4.48
C GLY A 295 -14.89 21.34 -3.80
N GLU A 296 -14.66 20.26 -4.56
CA GLU A 296 -14.17 18.99 -4.05
C GLU A 296 -12.65 19.13 -3.78
N ALA A 297 -12.30 19.87 -2.72
CA ALA A 297 -10.93 19.85 -2.22
C ALA A 297 -10.59 18.40 -1.84
N GLY A 298 -9.43 17.90 -2.24
CA GLY A 298 -9.02 16.57 -1.81
C GLY A 298 -8.96 16.54 -0.29
N ASP A 299 -9.50 15.49 0.33
CA ASP A 299 -9.05 15.01 1.64
C ASP A 299 -7.60 14.54 1.47
N VAL A 300 -6.70 15.48 1.20
CA VAL A 300 -5.28 15.24 1.27
C VAL A 300 -5.03 14.94 2.74
N LEU A 301 -4.36 13.83 3.02
CA LEU A 301 -3.77 13.57 4.32
C LEU A 301 -2.67 14.63 4.54
N GLU A 302 -3.08 15.87 4.81
CA GLU A 302 -2.22 17.03 5.05
C GLU A 302 -1.63 16.93 6.46
N ASP A 303 -0.79 15.93 6.69
CA ASP A 303 0.14 15.99 7.81
C ASP A 303 1.57 16.04 7.28
N PRO A 304 2.14 17.24 7.04
CA PRO A 304 3.52 17.43 6.64
C PRO A 304 4.54 16.85 7.62
N SER A 305 4.16 16.57 8.88
CA SER A 305 5.03 15.88 9.83
C SER A 305 5.36 14.45 9.39
N PHE A 306 4.56 13.86 8.50
CA PHE A 306 4.78 12.52 7.96
C PHE A 306 5.82 12.41 6.84
N ALA A 307 6.42 13.47 6.29
CA ALA A 307 7.19 13.30 5.05
C ALA A 307 8.57 12.63 5.23
N ALA A 308 9.29 12.89 6.32
CA ALA A 308 10.57 12.24 6.64
C ALA A 308 10.43 11.22 7.80
N GLU A 309 9.55 11.50 8.77
CA GLU A 309 9.17 10.52 9.80
C GLU A 309 8.31 9.39 9.22
N GLY A 310 7.57 9.61 8.13
CA GLY A 310 6.61 8.65 7.56
C GLY A 310 7.22 7.37 6.99
N ALA A 311 8.47 7.43 6.52
CA ALA A 311 9.18 6.23 6.10
C ALA A 311 9.55 5.34 7.29
N ARG A 312 9.99 5.94 8.41
CA ARG A 312 10.16 5.24 9.69
C ARG A 312 8.81 4.77 10.24
N HIS A 313 7.73 5.50 9.94
CA HIS A 313 6.37 5.12 10.30
C HIS A 313 5.86 3.90 9.54
N CYS A 314 6.48 3.46 8.44
CA CYS A 314 6.05 2.24 7.74
C CYS A 314 5.95 1.03 8.69
N ALA A 315 6.91 0.88 9.61
CA ALA A 315 6.87 -0.15 10.63
C ALA A 315 5.60 -0.06 11.52
N TYR A 316 5.07 1.14 11.74
CA TYR A 316 3.86 1.41 12.53
C TYR A 316 2.56 1.16 11.75
N PHE A 317 2.61 1.21 10.42
CA PHE A 317 1.47 0.89 9.56
C PHE A 317 1.32 -0.60 9.29
N LEU A 318 2.44 -1.33 9.27
CA LEU A 318 2.44 -2.78 9.16
C LEU A 318 1.80 -3.40 10.41
N ARG A 319 0.87 -4.33 10.15
CA ARG A 319 0.16 -5.06 11.19
C ARG A 319 0.82 -6.42 11.35
N MET A 320 0.95 -6.89 12.59
CA MET A 320 1.50 -8.23 12.86
C MET A 320 0.68 -9.34 12.20
N ALA A 321 -0.62 -9.12 11.95
CA ALA A 321 -1.47 -9.99 11.12
C ALA A 321 -0.85 -10.37 9.78
N SER A 322 -0.05 -9.51 9.15
CA SER A 322 0.58 -9.81 7.86
C SER A 322 1.63 -10.94 7.93
N LEU A 323 2.10 -11.31 9.12
CA LEU A 323 2.98 -12.46 9.34
C LEU A 323 2.23 -13.80 9.37
N SER A 324 0.93 -13.75 9.62
CA SER A 324 0.04 -14.91 9.70
C SER A 324 -1.37 -14.48 9.31
N PRO A 325 -1.62 -14.25 8.01
CA PRO A 325 -2.91 -13.76 7.54
C PRO A 325 -4.06 -14.71 7.94
N PRO A 326 -5.28 -14.20 8.14
CA PRO A 326 -6.43 -15.05 8.44
C PRO A 326 -6.71 -15.98 7.27
N THR A 327 -7.13 -17.20 7.58
CA THR A 327 -7.47 -18.20 6.57
C THR A 327 -8.83 -18.82 6.85
N ILE A 328 -9.61 -19.02 5.80
CA ILE A 328 -10.87 -19.76 5.81
C ILE A 328 -10.62 -21.08 5.09
N GLU A 329 -10.80 -22.19 5.80
CA GLU A 329 -10.80 -23.51 5.18
C GLU A 329 -12.12 -23.73 4.45
N VAL A 330 -12.05 -24.04 3.15
CA VAL A 330 -13.19 -24.34 2.28
C VAL A 330 -12.96 -25.71 1.65
N GLU A 331 -13.76 -26.69 2.06
CA GLU A 331 -13.60 -28.12 1.72
C GLU A 331 -12.21 -28.68 2.08
N GLN A 332 -12.07 -30.01 2.15
CA GLN A 332 -10.88 -30.67 2.70
C GLN A 332 -9.61 -30.30 1.90
N SER A 333 -8.85 -29.32 2.41
CA SER A 333 -7.51 -28.87 2.00
C SER A 333 -7.37 -27.62 1.12
N VAL A 334 -8.42 -26.80 0.91
CA VAL A 334 -8.23 -25.46 0.30
C VAL A 334 -8.45 -24.37 1.33
N SER A 335 -7.43 -23.52 1.48
CA SER A 335 -7.46 -22.38 2.40
C SER A 335 -7.49 -21.08 1.59
N PHE A 336 -8.43 -20.19 1.93
CA PHE A 336 -8.56 -18.87 1.33
C PHE A 336 -8.27 -17.77 2.35
N GLU A 337 -7.47 -16.79 1.99
CA GLU A 337 -7.34 -15.57 2.78
C GLU A 337 -8.47 -14.60 2.40
N PRO A 338 -9.32 -14.18 3.35
CA PRO A 338 -10.35 -13.19 3.08
C PRO A 338 -9.74 -11.79 3.01
N PHE A 339 -9.96 -11.11 1.88
CA PHE A 339 -9.56 -9.71 1.70
C PHE A 339 -10.78 -8.79 1.62
N PRO A 340 -10.81 -7.68 2.39
CA PRO A 340 -11.82 -6.66 2.19
C PRO A 340 -11.50 -5.88 0.92
N THR A 341 -12.51 -5.49 0.15
CA THR A 341 -12.30 -4.57 -0.97
C THR A 341 -11.70 -3.26 -0.45
N PRO A 342 -10.52 -2.85 -0.92
CA PRO A 342 -9.83 -1.71 -0.35
C PRO A 342 -10.57 -0.41 -0.68
N ARG A 343 -10.62 0.47 0.31
CA ARG A 343 -11.17 1.82 0.13
C ARG A 343 -10.14 2.72 -0.54
N PRO A 344 -10.58 3.76 -1.27
CA PRO A 344 -9.70 4.75 -1.90
C PRO A 344 -8.61 5.31 -0.99
N GLN A 345 -8.96 5.67 0.24
CA GLN A 345 -8.04 6.24 1.22
C GLN A 345 -6.97 5.22 1.66
N ARG A 346 -7.30 3.92 1.63
CA ARG A 346 -6.33 2.86 1.92
C ARG A 346 -5.33 2.73 0.78
N LEU A 347 -5.79 2.73 -0.47
CA LEU A 347 -4.93 2.67 -1.65
C LEU A 347 -3.98 3.87 -1.72
N GLU A 348 -4.46 5.08 -1.41
CA GLU A 348 -3.60 6.27 -1.33
C GLU A 348 -2.55 6.16 -0.23
N ARG A 349 -2.96 5.70 0.96
CA ARG A 349 -2.02 5.47 2.06
C ARG A 349 -0.98 4.41 1.70
N GLU A 350 -1.36 3.32 1.04
CA GLU A 350 -0.42 2.28 0.61
C GLU A 350 0.55 2.78 -0.47
N ALA A 351 0.06 3.55 -1.45
CA ALA A 351 0.91 4.21 -2.45
C ALA A 351 1.91 5.17 -1.78
N PHE A 352 1.44 5.97 -0.83
CA PHE A 352 2.26 6.86 -0.03
C PHE A 352 3.35 6.13 0.73
N LEU A 353 2.99 5.06 1.46
CA LEU A 353 3.95 4.29 2.25
C LEU A 353 5.01 3.61 1.39
N LEU A 354 4.62 3.05 0.23
CA LEU A 354 5.56 2.50 -0.73
C LEU A 354 6.56 3.55 -1.22
N ARG A 355 6.09 4.76 -1.56
CA ARG A 355 6.97 5.84 -2.01
C ARG A 355 7.94 6.26 -0.90
N VAL A 356 7.45 6.62 0.28
CA VAL A 356 8.33 7.14 1.35
C VAL A 356 9.33 6.11 1.84
N ALA A 357 8.96 4.82 1.90
CA ALA A 357 9.90 3.76 2.25
C ALA A 357 10.96 3.55 1.17
N LEU A 358 10.60 3.70 -0.11
CA LEU A 358 11.56 3.67 -1.23
C LEU A 358 12.52 4.85 -1.19
N ASP A 359 12.02 6.05 -0.91
CA ASP A 359 12.83 7.27 -0.80
C ASP A 359 13.82 7.18 0.38
N LEU A 360 13.38 6.67 1.53
CA LEU A 360 14.28 6.42 2.67
C LEU A 360 15.34 5.36 2.33
N ALA A 361 14.97 4.26 1.69
CA ALA A 361 15.92 3.23 1.27
C ALA A 361 17.02 3.77 0.33
N LYS A 362 16.68 4.77 -0.50
CA LYS A 362 17.59 5.42 -1.47
C LYS A 362 18.30 6.65 -0.91
N SER A 363 17.89 7.16 0.25
CA SER A 363 18.40 8.41 0.78
C SER A 363 19.90 8.30 1.11
N PRO A 364 20.73 9.27 0.69
CA PRO A 364 22.14 9.30 1.06
C PRO A 364 22.34 9.54 2.57
N GLN A 365 21.32 10.05 3.26
CA GLN A 365 21.33 10.28 4.71
C GLN A 365 20.87 9.04 5.50
N ALA A 366 20.27 8.04 4.85
CA ALA A 366 19.85 6.81 5.51
C ALA A 366 21.06 5.95 5.82
N ASP A 367 21.20 5.60 7.09
CA ASP A 367 22.19 4.64 7.55
C ASP A 367 21.69 3.19 7.42
N ASP A 368 22.46 2.24 7.93
CA ASP A 368 22.18 0.82 7.76
C ASP A 368 20.90 0.34 8.45
N ALA A 369 20.52 0.92 9.59
CA ALA A 369 19.26 0.55 10.25
C ALA A 369 18.07 1.11 9.45
N ASP A 370 18.17 2.35 8.97
CA ASP A 370 17.10 2.96 8.16
C ASP A 370 16.91 2.22 6.83
N ARG A 371 18.00 1.82 6.17
CA ARG A 371 17.96 1.02 4.94
C ARG A 371 17.37 -0.37 5.19
N LEU A 372 17.83 -1.08 6.21
CA LEU A 372 17.35 -2.43 6.51
C LEU A 372 15.85 -2.43 6.85
N MET A 373 15.42 -1.50 7.71
CA MET A 373 14.01 -1.35 8.06
C MET A 373 13.17 -0.95 6.85
N SER A 374 13.67 -0.08 5.98
CA SER A 374 12.99 0.29 4.73
C SER A 374 12.82 -0.90 3.79
N PHE A 375 13.84 -1.74 3.63
CA PHE A 375 13.74 -2.94 2.79
C PHE A 375 12.74 -3.96 3.33
N ALA A 376 12.77 -4.22 4.64
CA ALA A 376 11.82 -5.11 5.29
C ALA A 376 10.38 -4.58 5.16
N CYS A 377 10.21 -3.27 5.34
CA CYS A 377 8.95 -2.55 5.15
C CYS A 377 8.41 -2.66 3.72
N LEU A 378 9.22 -2.33 2.71
CA LEU A 378 8.85 -2.43 1.30
C LEU A 378 8.51 -3.86 0.88
N THR A 379 9.22 -4.84 1.44
CA THR A 379 8.93 -6.27 1.22
C THR A 379 7.53 -6.62 1.68
N ALA A 380 7.17 -6.23 2.90
CA ALA A 380 5.85 -6.48 3.47
C ALA A 380 4.74 -5.69 2.75
N LEU A 381 4.97 -4.40 2.50
CA LEU A 381 3.99 -3.54 1.84
C LEU A 381 3.78 -3.92 0.37
N GLY A 382 4.82 -4.34 -0.35
CA GLY A 382 4.72 -4.63 -1.77
C GLY A 382 3.71 -5.73 -2.09
N GLU A 383 3.64 -6.76 -1.23
CA GLU A 383 2.67 -7.86 -1.37
C GLU A 383 1.25 -7.43 -0.98
N VAL A 384 1.10 -6.71 0.14
CA VAL A 384 -0.20 -6.22 0.62
C VAL A 384 -0.79 -5.22 -0.38
N ALA A 385 -0.04 -4.18 -0.73
CA ALA A 385 -0.46 -3.16 -1.68
C ALA A 385 -0.67 -3.76 -3.08
N GLY A 386 0.17 -4.73 -3.49
CA GLY A 386 -0.01 -5.47 -4.73
C GLY A 386 -1.39 -6.16 -4.82
N THR A 387 -1.80 -6.80 -3.72
CA THR A 387 -3.11 -7.44 -3.61
C THR A 387 -4.23 -6.42 -3.61
N ASP A 388 -4.13 -5.37 -2.80
CA ASP A 388 -5.13 -4.31 -2.70
C ASP A 388 -5.34 -3.58 -4.03
N PHE A 389 -4.26 -3.19 -4.71
CA PHE A 389 -4.33 -2.62 -6.06
C PHE A 389 -4.98 -3.60 -7.04
N THR A 390 -4.66 -4.89 -6.98
CA THR A 390 -5.30 -5.91 -7.84
C THR A 390 -6.81 -5.97 -7.60
N LEU A 391 -7.24 -5.96 -6.33
CA LEU A 391 -8.66 -5.98 -5.94
C LEU A 391 -9.39 -4.70 -6.37
N ALA A 392 -8.69 -3.57 -6.44
CA ALA A 392 -9.20 -2.31 -6.96
C ALA A 392 -9.24 -2.22 -8.50
N GLY A 393 -8.75 -3.25 -9.20
CA GLY A 393 -8.60 -3.27 -10.66
C GLY A 393 -7.32 -2.60 -11.18
N GLU A 394 -6.43 -2.18 -10.29
CA GLU A 394 -5.24 -1.38 -10.56
C GLU A 394 -4.01 -2.23 -10.92
N ARG A 395 -4.06 -2.92 -12.06
CA ARG A 395 -3.01 -3.88 -12.46
C ARG A 395 -1.61 -3.27 -12.49
N ARG A 396 -1.45 -2.05 -13.00
CA ARG A 396 -0.12 -1.42 -13.13
C ARG A 396 0.48 -1.05 -11.77
N LEU A 397 -0.32 -0.47 -10.88
CA LEU A 397 0.11 -0.17 -9.51
C LEU A 397 0.40 -1.46 -8.73
N ALA A 398 -0.43 -2.50 -8.93
CA ALA A 398 -0.19 -3.82 -8.35
C ALA A 398 1.16 -4.39 -8.79
N HIS A 399 1.45 -4.40 -10.10
CA HIS A 399 2.73 -4.87 -10.62
C HIS A 399 3.91 -4.04 -10.10
N ALA A 400 3.79 -2.71 -10.04
CA ALA A 400 4.83 -1.85 -9.52
C ALA A 400 5.10 -2.10 -8.02
N ALA A 401 4.05 -2.27 -7.22
CA ALA A 401 4.15 -2.59 -5.80
C ALA A 401 4.84 -3.93 -5.56
N VAL A 402 4.42 -4.98 -6.28
CA VAL A 402 5.02 -6.32 -6.18
C VAL A 402 6.47 -6.33 -6.64
N ALA A 403 6.80 -5.65 -7.75
CA ALA A 403 8.16 -5.53 -8.24
C ALA A 403 9.06 -4.80 -7.23
N THR A 404 8.58 -3.70 -6.66
CA THR A 404 9.28 -2.93 -5.62
C THR A 404 9.54 -3.80 -4.39
N GLY A 405 8.51 -4.55 -3.93
CA GLY A 405 8.64 -5.47 -2.80
C GLY A 405 9.66 -6.58 -3.06
N LYS A 406 9.69 -7.15 -4.27
CA LYS A 406 10.67 -8.17 -4.66
C LYS A 406 12.10 -7.62 -4.68
N GLN A 407 12.32 -6.46 -5.29
CA GLN A 407 13.64 -5.82 -5.31
C GLN A 407 14.12 -5.48 -3.89
N ALA A 408 13.21 -4.96 -3.05
CA ALA A 408 13.50 -4.66 -1.66
C ALA A 408 13.83 -5.91 -0.84
N ARG A 409 13.14 -7.04 -1.09
CA ARG A 409 13.44 -8.34 -0.47
C ARG A 409 14.87 -8.76 -0.77
N GLU A 410 15.25 -8.78 -2.05
CA GLU A 410 16.59 -9.19 -2.48
C GLU A 410 17.68 -8.28 -1.86
N ALA A 411 17.47 -6.96 -1.88
CA ALA A 411 18.40 -6.00 -1.28
C ALA A 411 18.48 -6.12 0.26
N GLY A 412 17.33 -6.30 0.92
CA GLY A 412 17.21 -6.44 2.37
C GLY A 412 17.85 -7.74 2.87
N GLU A 413 17.62 -8.86 2.19
CA GLU A 413 18.25 -10.14 2.51
C GLU A 413 19.78 -10.07 2.39
N LYS A 414 20.27 -9.42 1.33
CA LYS A 414 21.71 -9.17 1.16
C LYS A 414 22.25 -8.29 2.27
N ALA A 415 21.58 -7.19 2.60
CA ALA A 415 22.00 -6.30 3.68
C ALA A 415 22.05 -7.04 5.02
N LEU A 416 20.97 -7.77 5.36
CA LEU A 416 20.85 -8.54 6.58
C LEU A 416 21.97 -9.59 6.73
N ALA A 417 22.30 -10.30 5.65
CA ALA A 417 23.33 -11.34 5.64
C ALA A 417 24.76 -10.78 5.84
N THR A 418 25.01 -9.52 5.45
CA THR A 418 26.32 -8.88 5.64
C THR A 418 26.54 -8.32 7.05
N MET A 419 25.47 -8.09 7.80
CA MET A 419 25.55 -7.50 9.14
C MET A 419 26.06 -8.50 10.17
N ARG A 420 27.03 -8.06 10.98
CA ARG A 420 27.54 -8.83 12.12
C ARG A 420 26.87 -8.36 13.41
N TRP A 421 25.74 -8.94 13.76
CA TRP A 421 24.93 -8.57 14.94
C TRP A 421 25.62 -8.71 16.30
N SER A 422 26.76 -9.40 16.36
CA SER A 422 27.61 -9.49 17.56
C SER A 422 28.69 -8.41 17.64
N SER A 423 28.87 -7.58 16.60
CA SER A 423 29.83 -6.47 16.61
C SER A 423 29.29 -5.25 17.35
N GLU A 424 30.17 -4.29 17.66
CA GLU A 424 29.75 -2.98 18.22
C GLU A 424 28.81 -2.24 17.27
N GLU A 425 29.08 -2.30 15.97
CA GLU A 425 28.22 -1.72 14.93
C GLU A 425 26.84 -2.39 14.89
N GLY A 426 26.80 -3.72 14.93
CA GLY A 426 25.54 -4.47 15.01
C GLY A 426 24.74 -4.13 16.27
N ALA A 427 25.41 -3.93 17.41
CA ALA A 427 24.77 -3.47 18.65
C ALA A 427 24.22 -2.03 18.54
N ARG A 428 24.91 -1.12 17.82
CA ARG A 428 24.39 0.23 17.54
C ARG A 428 23.15 0.19 16.65
N ILE A 429 23.17 -0.62 15.59
CA ILE A 429 22.01 -0.84 14.71
C ILE A 429 20.83 -1.38 15.50
N ALA A 430 21.05 -2.45 16.29
CA ALA A 430 20.03 -3.05 17.14
C ALA A 430 19.41 -2.04 18.11
N LYS A 431 20.24 -1.24 18.78
CA LYS A 431 19.79 -0.19 19.70
C LYS A 431 18.95 0.86 18.99
N ARG A 432 19.35 1.29 17.79
CA ARG A 432 18.55 2.24 16.98
C ARG A 432 17.21 1.64 16.58
N ILE A 433 17.17 0.38 16.16
CA ILE A 433 15.90 -0.30 15.86
C ILE A 433 15.00 -0.35 17.10
N GLU A 434 15.55 -0.67 18.27
CA GLU A 434 14.78 -0.69 19.52
C GLU A 434 14.22 0.70 19.87
N THR A 435 15.03 1.77 19.77
CA THR A 435 14.62 3.11 20.22
C THR A 435 13.83 3.90 19.19
N GLU A 436 14.27 3.95 17.93
CA GLU A 436 13.66 4.80 16.90
C GLU A 436 12.49 4.13 16.17
N TYR A 437 12.43 2.79 16.18
CA TYR A 437 11.32 2.02 15.62
C TYR A 437 10.44 1.39 16.71
N ALA A 438 10.51 1.89 17.95
CA ALA A 438 9.72 1.45 19.10
C ALA A 438 9.69 -0.08 19.28
N GLY A 439 10.83 -0.74 19.11
CA GLY A 439 10.95 -2.19 19.27
C GLY A 439 10.37 -3.03 18.14
N ARG A 440 9.94 -2.44 17.01
CA ARG A 440 9.37 -3.16 15.85
C ARG A 440 10.40 -3.91 15.00
N SER A 441 11.41 -4.48 15.65
CA SER A 441 12.42 -5.34 15.03
C SER A 441 11.79 -6.53 14.29
N TRP A 442 10.59 -6.97 14.70
CA TRP A 442 9.85 -8.04 14.05
C TRP A 442 9.54 -7.80 12.57
N VAL A 443 9.56 -6.56 12.07
CA VAL A 443 9.38 -6.29 10.64
C VAL A 443 10.47 -6.99 9.81
N LEU A 444 11.64 -7.25 10.40
CA LEU A 444 12.70 -8.02 9.75
C LEU A 444 12.30 -9.46 9.42
N LEU A 445 11.22 -10.01 9.99
CA LEU A 445 10.71 -11.35 9.68
C LEU A 445 10.27 -11.50 8.21
N PHE A 446 10.00 -10.41 7.51
CA PHE A 446 9.71 -10.43 6.06
C PHE A 446 10.94 -10.67 5.18
N LEU A 447 12.15 -10.66 5.78
CA LEU A 447 13.40 -10.96 5.10
C LEU A 447 13.90 -12.34 5.51
N LYS A 448 14.38 -13.13 4.54
CA LYS A 448 15.02 -14.42 4.84
C LYS A 448 16.18 -14.25 5.82
N GLY A 449 16.22 -15.10 6.86
CA GLY A 449 17.20 -15.00 7.96
C GLY A 449 16.80 -14.00 9.06
N GLY A 450 15.74 -13.21 8.85
CA GLY A 450 15.22 -12.28 9.84
C GLY A 450 14.77 -12.95 11.13
N GLY A 451 14.23 -14.16 11.06
CA GLY A 451 13.80 -14.94 12.24
C GLY A 451 14.91 -15.14 13.28
N ASP A 452 16.13 -15.49 12.83
CA ASP A 452 17.27 -15.68 13.74
C ASP A 452 17.73 -14.36 14.36
N VAL A 453 17.76 -13.30 13.56
CA VAL A 453 18.14 -11.96 14.02
C VAL A 453 17.15 -11.44 15.04
N VAL A 454 15.86 -11.45 14.73
CA VAL A 454 14.81 -10.96 15.65
C VAL A 454 14.83 -11.75 16.96
N LEU A 455 15.00 -13.07 16.90
CA LEU A 455 15.11 -13.89 18.11
C LEU A 455 16.34 -13.53 18.95
N ASP A 456 17.52 -13.39 18.34
CA ASP A 456 18.74 -13.00 19.03
C ASP A 456 18.62 -11.61 19.67
N LEU A 457 18.11 -10.63 18.93
CA LEU A 457 17.86 -9.28 19.45
C LEU A 457 16.90 -9.31 20.64
N THR A 458 15.80 -10.06 20.51
CA THR A 458 14.77 -10.22 21.56
C THR A 458 15.33 -10.84 22.83
N LEU A 459 16.23 -11.83 22.72
CA LEU A 459 16.86 -12.48 23.86
C LEU A 459 17.84 -11.56 24.60
N ARG A 460 18.46 -10.61 23.89
CA ARG A 460 19.38 -9.60 24.44
C ARG A 460 18.67 -8.37 25.01
N SER A 461 17.44 -8.09 24.57
CA SER A 461 16.66 -6.96 25.05
C SER A 461 16.37 -7.05 26.57
N PRO A 462 16.28 -5.90 27.26
CA PRO A 462 15.89 -5.85 28.67
C PRO A 462 14.58 -6.63 28.90
N ARG A 463 14.47 -7.33 30.03
CA ARG A 463 13.29 -8.13 30.36
C ARG A 463 11.99 -7.31 30.38
N GLU A 464 12.09 -6.05 30.77
CA GLU A 464 10.96 -5.12 30.89
C GLU A 464 10.69 -4.31 29.60
N SER A 465 11.42 -4.58 28.50
CA SER A 465 11.22 -3.86 27.24
C SER A 465 9.93 -4.29 26.58
N TRP A 466 9.02 -3.34 26.30
CA TRP A 466 7.81 -3.61 25.51
C TRP A 466 8.13 -4.16 24.12
N GLY A 467 9.24 -3.71 23.53
CA GLY A 467 9.73 -4.23 22.24
C GLY A 467 10.03 -5.74 22.28
N ARG A 468 10.45 -6.27 23.44
CA ARG A 468 10.67 -7.71 23.63
C ARG A 468 9.37 -8.50 23.57
N VAL A 469 8.32 -8.03 24.24
CA VAL A 469 7.00 -8.69 24.24
C VAL A 469 6.43 -8.70 22.82
N ASN A 470 6.47 -7.56 22.15
CA ASN A 470 5.99 -7.39 20.79
C ASN A 470 6.75 -8.29 19.78
N ALA A 471 8.08 -8.35 19.88
CA ALA A 471 8.90 -9.22 19.05
C ALA A 471 8.67 -10.71 19.32
N LEU A 472 8.51 -11.14 20.57
CA LEU A 472 8.12 -12.52 20.90
C LEU A 472 6.74 -12.87 20.34
N GLY A 473 5.76 -11.97 20.46
CA GLY A 473 4.43 -12.17 19.87
C GLY A 473 4.51 -12.39 18.36
N ALA A 474 5.23 -11.53 17.65
CA ALA A 474 5.47 -11.66 16.21
C ALA A 474 6.19 -12.97 15.84
N LEU A 475 7.21 -13.36 16.59
CA LEU A 475 7.94 -14.63 16.40
C LEU A 475 7.07 -15.87 16.67
N VAL A 476 6.09 -15.79 17.57
CA VAL A 476 5.09 -16.85 17.82
C VAL A 476 4.09 -16.95 16.66
N LEU A 477 3.66 -15.82 16.12
CA LEU A 477 2.76 -15.77 14.96
C LEU A 477 3.43 -16.37 13.72
N PHE A 478 4.68 -15.99 13.46
CA PHE A 478 5.42 -16.39 12.28
C PHE A 478 5.75 -17.90 12.29
N PRO A 479 5.22 -18.69 11.33
CA PRO A 479 5.30 -20.16 11.38
C PRO A 479 6.72 -20.73 11.52
N GLU A 480 7.69 -20.13 10.84
CA GLU A 480 9.08 -20.64 10.82
C GLU A 480 9.79 -20.51 12.17
N THR A 481 9.39 -19.53 12.99
CA THR A 481 10.03 -19.25 14.29
C THR A 481 9.21 -19.72 15.49
N ARG A 482 7.94 -20.06 15.29
CA ARG A 482 6.95 -20.31 16.34
C ARG A 482 7.44 -21.18 17.49
N LEU A 483 7.97 -22.36 17.18
CA LEU A 483 8.39 -23.32 18.23
C LEU A 483 9.53 -22.76 19.09
N ARG A 484 10.56 -22.21 18.45
CA ARG A 484 11.71 -21.58 19.12
C ARG A 484 11.28 -20.36 19.94
N ALA A 485 10.33 -19.58 19.41
CA ALA A 485 9.78 -18.41 20.08
C ALA A 485 9.00 -18.78 21.35
N ILE A 486 8.20 -19.85 21.29
CA ILE A 486 7.48 -20.37 22.47
C ILE A 486 8.48 -20.88 23.52
N GLU A 487 9.54 -21.56 23.11
CA GLU A 487 10.59 -22.00 24.04
C GLU A 487 11.33 -20.82 24.69
N ALA A 488 11.64 -19.77 23.92
CA ALA A 488 12.20 -18.54 24.46
C ALA A 488 11.24 -17.84 25.42
N THR A 489 9.95 -17.79 25.09
CA THR A 489 8.89 -17.21 25.92
C THR A 489 8.75 -17.96 27.25
N ALA A 490 8.97 -19.26 27.28
CA ALA A 490 8.90 -20.06 28.50
C ALA A 490 9.97 -19.73 29.54
N THR A 491 11.02 -19.00 29.18
CA THR A 491 12.02 -18.48 30.13
C THR A 491 11.51 -17.27 30.93
N LEU A 492 10.37 -16.70 30.54
CA LEU A 492 9.73 -15.58 31.20
C LEU A 492 8.84 -16.02 32.35
N SER A 493 8.49 -15.07 33.23
CA SER A 493 7.47 -15.32 34.26
C SER A 493 6.10 -15.58 33.60
N PRO A 494 5.20 -16.36 34.21
CA PRO A 494 3.84 -16.56 33.66
C PRO A 494 3.11 -15.25 33.35
N ARG A 495 3.36 -14.21 34.14
CA ARG A 495 2.84 -12.85 33.92
C ARG A 495 3.30 -12.25 32.59
N ASP A 496 4.60 -12.31 32.31
CA ASP A 496 5.15 -11.76 31.05
C ASP A 496 4.78 -12.65 29.86
N GLN A 497 4.62 -13.97 30.06
CA GLN A 497 4.09 -14.86 29.04
C GLN A 497 2.65 -14.47 28.66
N VAL A 498 1.82 -14.06 29.63
CA VAL A 498 0.47 -13.53 29.36
C VAL A 498 0.52 -12.23 28.53
N GLU A 499 1.51 -11.36 28.72
CA GLU A 499 1.69 -10.18 27.84
C GLU A 499 2.04 -10.60 26.40
N VAL A 500 2.89 -11.63 26.21
CA VAL A 500 3.15 -12.17 24.87
C VAL A 500 1.88 -12.77 24.26
N MET A 501 1.09 -13.51 25.04
CA MET A 501 -0.21 -14.06 24.61
C MET A 501 -1.19 -12.96 24.22
N HIS A 502 -1.18 -11.82 24.93
CA HIS A 502 -1.96 -10.63 24.59
C HIS A 502 -1.56 -10.07 23.24
N GLU A 503 -0.27 -9.86 22.97
CA GLU A 503 0.18 -9.40 21.65
C GLU A 503 -0.21 -10.38 20.52
N VAL A 504 -0.13 -11.70 20.76
CA VAL A 504 -0.59 -12.72 19.81
C VAL A 504 -2.10 -12.61 19.56
N PHE A 505 -2.91 -12.41 20.61
CA PHE A 505 -4.36 -12.23 20.50
C PHE A 505 -4.70 -10.95 19.71
N HIS A 506 -4.03 -9.83 20.00
CA HIS A 506 -4.28 -8.55 19.34
C HIS A 506 -3.74 -8.43 17.92
N ALA A 507 -2.95 -9.40 17.45
CA ALA A 507 -2.35 -9.36 16.12
C ALA A 507 -3.38 -9.12 15.00
N HIS A 508 -4.59 -9.66 15.16
CA HIS A 508 -5.69 -9.59 14.19
C HIS A 508 -6.80 -8.58 14.56
N ASP A 509 -6.65 -7.76 15.61
CA ASP A 509 -7.66 -6.81 16.09
C ASP A 509 -8.22 -5.87 15.03
N HIS A 510 -7.35 -5.45 14.12
CA HIS A 510 -7.70 -4.48 13.10
C HIS A 510 -8.37 -5.09 11.87
N LEU A 511 -8.66 -6.40 11.90
CA LEU A 511 -9.27 -7.16 10.81
C LEU A 511 -10.80 -7.30 10.97
N ARG A 512 -11.45 -6.39 11.70
CA ARG A 512 -12.92 -6.37 11.79
C ARG A 512 -13.57 -6.33 10.40
N PRO A 513 -14.68 -7.06 10.18
CA PRO A 513 -15.53 -7.71 11.19
C PRO A 513 -15.07 -9.11 11.63
N TRP A 514 -13.92 -9.61 11.19
CA TRP A 514 -13.42 -10.93 11.62
C TRP A 514 -13.02 -10.91 13.09
N ALA A 515 -13.26 -12.04 13.78
CA ALA A 515 -12.91 -12.19 15.18
C ALA A 515 -11.39 -12.30 15.36
N THR A 516 -10.90 -11.80 16.48
CA THR A 516 -9.48 -11.73 16.89
C THR A 516 -8.97 -13.07 17.44
N ASN A 517 -9.52 -14.16 16.90
CA ASN A 517 -9.47 -15.46 17.53
C ASN A 517 -8.35 -16.32 16.93
N PHE A 518 -7.14 -15.80 16.83
CA PHE A 518 -5.99 -16.61 16.40
C PHE A 518 -5.87 -17.85 17.28
N ASP A 519 -5.72 -19.03 16.66
CA ASP A 519 -5.53 -20.28 17.39
C ASP A 519 -4.10 -20.75 17.26
N LEU A 520 -3.56 -21.26 18.37
CA LEU A 520 -2.25 -21.89 18.40
C LEU A 520 -2.41 -23.40 18.51
N GLU A 521 -1.81 -24.10 17.56
CA GLU A 521 -1.69 -25.54 17.60
C GLU A 521 -0.25 -25.95 17.92
N ALA A 522 -0.11 -26.87 18.87
CA ALA A 522 1.16 -27.52 19.15
C ALA A 522 1.29 -28.74 18.22
N PRO A 523 2.40 -28.89 17.48
CA PRO A 523 2.69 -30.12 16.76
C PRO A 523 2.64 -31.35 17.68
N PRO A 524 2.27 -32.55 17.18
CA PRO A 524 2.16 -33.75 18.00
C PRO A 524 3.44 -34.11 18.79
N ASN A 525 4.61 -33.74 18.24
CA ASN A 525 5.93 -33.97 18.80
C ASN A 525 6.52 -32.74 19.51
N ALA A 526 5.72 -31.71 19.79
CA ALA A 526 6.19 -30.50 20.46
C ALA A 526 6.67 -30.78 21.90
N SER A 527 7.65 -30.01 22.37
CA SER A 527 8.20 -30.15 23.71
C SER A 527 7.12 -29.90 24.79
N PRO A 528 7.25 -30.46 26.01
CA PRO A 528 6.29 -30.24 27.10
C PRO A 528 6.09 -28.75 27.43
N THR A 529 7.13 -27.95 27.20
CA THR A 529 7.12 -26.50 27.32
C THR A 529 6.15 -25.87 26.31
N VAL A 530 6.29 -26.20 25.03
CA VAL A 530 5.40 -25.71 23.97
C VAL A 530 3.95 -26.13 24.24
N GLN A 531 3.74 -27.40 24.59
CA GLN A 531 2.39 -27.88 24.90
C GLN A 531 1.74 -27.14 26.07
N ARG A 532 2.52 -26.79 27.11
CA ARG A 532 2.04 -26.02 28.26
C ARG A 532 1.66 -24.60 27.88
N PHE A 533 2.50 -23.92 27.11
CA PHE A 533 2.21 -22.57 26.63
C PHE A 533 0.93 -22.56 25.77
N VAL A 534 0.77 -23.49 24.83
CA VAL A 534 -0.43 -23.58 23.99
C VAL A 534 -1.69 -23.87 24.82
N ARG A 535 -1.62 -24.74 25.84
CA ARG A 535 -2.74 -24.94 26.79
C ARG A 535 -3.10 -23.67 27.54
N ALA A 536 -2.10 -22.95 28.06
CA ALA A 536 -2.31 -21.67 28.74
C ALA A 536 -2.89 -20.62 27.80
N TYR A 537 -2.40 -20.53 26.56
CA TYR A 537 -2.93 -19.62 25.55
C TYR A 537 -4.41 -19.88 25.24
N ARG A 538 -4.86 -21.14 25.19
CA ARG A 538 -6.29 -21.45 24.97
C ARG A 538 -7.19 -20.89 26.08
N VAL A 539 -6.76 -21.02 27.34
CA VAL A 539 -7.48 -20.43 28.49
C VAL A 539 -7.43 -18.90 28.43
N PHE A 540 -6.24 -18.33 28.16
CA PHE A 540 -6.07 -16.88 28.01
C PHE A 540 -6.94 -16.31 26.88
N ARG A 541 -6.99 -16.96 25.71
CA ARG A 541 -7.81 -16.55 24.57
C ARG A 541 -9.30 -16.49 24.94
N GLY A 542 -9.79 -17.46 25.71
CA GLY A 542 -11.16 -17.43 26.24
C GLY A 542 -11.40 -16.25 27.18
N LEU A 543 -10.47 -15.97 28.09
CA LEU A 543 -10.51 -14.80 28.97
C LEU A 543 -10.49 -13.48 28.19
N ALA A 544 -9.53 -13.32 27.28
CA ALA A 544 -9.35 -12.11 26.47
C ALA A 544 -10.57 -11.87 25.58
N PHE A 545 -11.13 -12.91 24.97
CA PHE A 545 -12.37 -12.80 24.21
C PHE A 545 -13.53 -12.28 25.06
N ARG A 546 -13.76 -12.82 26.28
CA ARG A 546 -14.84 -12.34 27.16
C ARG A 546 -14.66 -10.88 27.58
N LEU A 547 -13.41 -10.45 27.76
CA LEU A 547 -13.05 -9.08 28.14
C LEU A 547 -13.23 -8.08 26.98
N TRP A 548 -12.67 -8.38 25.82
CA TRP A 548 -12.57 -7.42 24.69
C TRP A 548 -13.72 -7.54 23.69
N GLU A 549 -14.23 -8.75 23.47
CA GLU A 549 -15.17 -9.07 22.38
C GLU A 549 -16.58 -9.35 22.89
N GLY A 550 -16.70 -10.23 23.88
CA GLY A 550 -17.97 -10.76 24.35
C GLY A 550 -18.69 -9.89 25.40
N GLN A 551 -17.98 -8.93 26.01
CA GLN A 551 -18.47 -8.02 27.06
C GLN A 551 -19.30 -8.72 28.16
N ARG A 552 -18.78 -9.85 28.66
CA ARG A 552 -19.44 -10.62 29.73
C ARG A 552 -19.27 -9.96 31.09
N GLU A 553 -20.12 -10.33 32.05
CA GLU A 553 -19.96 -9.85 33.43
C GLU A 553 -18.63 -10.34 34.03
N ALA A 554 -18.02 -9.52 34.89
CA ALA A 554 -16.71 -9.83 35.48
C ALA A 554 -16.75 -11.13 36.31
N GLY A 555 -17.81 -11.34 37.10
CA GLY A 555 -17.96 -12.56 37.91
C GLY A 555 -18.07 -13.84 37.07
N GLU A 556 -18.85 -13.79 35.98
CA GLU A 556 -18.96 -14.90 35.01
C GLU A 556 -17.61 -15.20 34.37
N THR A 557 -16.91 -14.15 33.93
CA THR A 557 -15.59 -14.26 33.27
C THR A 557 -14.54 -14.88 34.18
N LEU A 558 -14.49 -14.46 35.46
CA LEU A 558 -13.54 -14.96 36.44
C LEU A 558 -13.85 -16.40 36.89
N THR A 559 -15.13 -16.76 36.96
CA THR A 559 -15.55 -18.15 37.22
C THR A 559 -15.11 -19.06 36.08
N ALA A 560 -15.38 -18.65 34.83
CA ALA A 560 -14.96 -19.40 33.65
C ALA A 560 -13.44 -19.55 33.56
N LEU A 561 -12.67 -18.49 33.84
CA LEU A 561 -11.20 -18.55 33.90
C LEU A 561 -10.72 -19.67 34.84
N ARG A 562 -11.29 -19.74 36.05
CA ARG A 562 -10.90 -20.73 37.06
C ARG A 562 -11.24 -22.16 36.62
N GLU A 563 -12.42 -22.36 36.07
CA GLU A 563 -12.87 -23.68 35.59
C GLU A 563 -12.01 -24.15 34.40
N GLU A 564 -11.76 -23.27 33.44
CA GLU A 564 -10.95 -23.54 32.24
C GLU A 564 -9.48 -23.79 32.59
N ALA A 565 -8.89 -23.02 33.51
CA ALA A 565 -7.53 -23.24 33.99
C ALA A 565 -7.36 -24.62 34.64
N ARG A 566 -8.32 -25.02 35.48
CA ARG A 566 -8.34 -26.35 36.11
C ARG A 566 -8.51 -27.46 35.08
N ALA A 567 -9.46 -27.31 34.15
CA ALA A 567 -9.70 -28.29 33.10
C ALA A 567 -8.48 -28.47 32.18
N ALA A 568 -7.72 -27.41 31.95
CA ALA A 568 -6.47 -27.43 31.19
C ALA A 568 -5.25 -27.95 31.99
N GLY A 569 -5.42 -28.22 33.29
CA GLY A 569 -4.35 -28.69 34.17
C GLY A 569 -3.26 -27.64 34.42
N LEU A 570 -3.63 -26.35 34.44
CA LEU A 570 -2.72 -25.26 34.75
C LEU A 570 -2.55 -25.11 36.26
N ASP A 571 -1.34 -24.75 36.70
CA ASP A 571 -1.08 -24.46 38.11
C ASP A 571 -1.73 -23.12 38.55
N PRO A 572 -1.89 -22.89 39.87
CA PRO A 572 -2.48 -21.65 40.37
C PRO A 572 -1.74 -20.37 39.97
N THR A 573 -0.45 -20.45 39.62
CA THR A 573 0.36 -19.31 39.20
C THR A 573 -0.08 -18.80 37.81
N TRP A 574 -0.49 -19.70 36.91
CA TRP A 574 -1.10 -19.29 35.64
C TRP A 574 -2.45 -18.62 35.81
N GLU A 575 -3.32 -19.17 36.67
CA GLU A 575 -4.61 -18.55 37.02
C GLU A 575 -4.37 -17.15 37.62
N ALA A 576 -3.37 -17.00 38.48
CA ALA A 576 -2.99 -15.73 39.09
C ALA A 576 -2.47 -14.71 38.07
N ALA A 577 -1.63 -15.13 37.12
CA ALA A 577 -1.13 -14.25 36.05
C ALA A 577 -2.26 -13.73 35.15
N MET A 578 -3.18 -14.61 34.75
CA MET A 578 -4.34 -14.25 33.93
C MET A 578 -5.35 -13.37 34.70
N LEU A 579 -5.52 -13.62 36.01
CA LEU A 579 -6.32 -12.77 36.89
C LEU A 579 -5.72 -11.36 37.02
N ASP A 580 -4.40 -11.22 37.21
CA ASP A 580 -3.73 -9.91 37.23
C ASP A 580 -3.93 -9.15 35.91
N TYR A 581 -3.80 -9.85 34.78
CA TYR A 581 -4.08 -9.29 33.45
C TYR A 581 -5.52 -8.78 33.34
N HIS A 582 -6.52 -9.61 33.69
CA HIS A 582 -7.92 -9.22 33.62
C HIS A 582 -8.21 -8.02 34.51
N ALA A 583 -7.75 -8.06 35.76
CA ALA A 583 -7.95 -7.00 36.74
C ALA A 583 -7.42 -5.64 36.24
N ARG A 584 -6.18 -5.59 35.74
CA ARG A 584 -5.57 -4.36 35.23
C ARG A 584 -6.40 -3.70 34.13
N ASN A 585 -6.91 -4.50 33.20
CA ASN A 585 -7.66 -4.00 32.05
C ASN A 585 -9.10 -3.64 32.42
N VAL A 586 -9.80 -4.51 33.16
CA VAL A 586 -11.22 -4.29 33.49
C VAL A 586 -11.41 -3.11 34.46
N LEU A 587 -10.50 -2.89 35.41
CA LEU A 587 -10.54 -1.74 36.31
C LEU A 587 -10.43 -0.42 35.52
N GLY A 588 -9.55 -0.36 34.53
CA GLY A 588 -9.43 0.80 33.64
C GLY A 588 -10.71 1.06 32.83
N LEU A 589 -11.29 0.00 32.24
CA LEU A 589 -12.51 0.09 31.44
C LEU A 589 -13.74 0.54 32.23
N TYR A 590 -13.80 0.20 33.52
CA TYR A 590 -14.94 0.49 34.39
C TYR A 590 -14.73 1.68 35.33
N ALA A 591 -13.57 2.33 35.32
CA ALA A 591 -13.27 3.50 36.17
C ALA A 591 -14.15 4.74 35.89
N GLN A 592 -14.92 4.74 34.82
CA GLN A 592 -15.87 5.82 34.52
C GLN A 592 -17.32 5.33 34.46
N ARG A 593 -17.58 4.08 34.87
CA ARG A 593 -18.89 3.43 34.73
C ARG A 593 -19.56 3.26 36.09
N PRO A 594 -20.90 3.43 36.20
CA PRO A 594 -21.63 3.22 37.46
C PRO A 594 -21.43 1.82 38.07
N ALA A 595 -21.28 0.79 37.23
CA ALA A 595 -21.06 -0.59 37.66
C ALA A 595 -19.62 -0.89 38.12
N GLY A 596 -18.74 0.10 38.26
CA GLY A 596 -17.33 -0.12 38.55
C GLY A 596 -17.07 -0.85 39.88
N PHE A 597 -17.90 -0.65 40.89
CA PHE A 597 -17.70 -1.31 42.19
C PHE A 597 -18.13 -2.79 42.20
N GLU A 598 -19.05 -3.20 41.32
CA GLU A 598 -19.41 -4.62 41.14
C GLU A 598 -18.21 -5.41 40.59
N VAL A 599 -17.44 -4.81 39.69
CA VAL A 599 -16.19 -5.37 39.17
C VAL A 599 -15.14 -5.51 40.28
N VAL A 600 -15.00 -4.49 41.14
CA VAL A 600 -14.07 -4.56 42.29
C VAL A 600 -14.43 -5.71 43.23
N ALA A 601 -15.73 -5.87 43.55
CA ALA A 601 -16.19 -6.96 44.40
C ALA A 601 -15.88 -8.35 43.82
N ALA A 602 -16.12 -8.54 42.51
CA ALA A 602 -15.78 -9.79 41.82
C ALA A 602 -14.27 -10.09 41.84
N LEU A 603 -13.42 -9.07 41.64
CA LEU A 603 -11.96 -9.21 41.69
C LEU A 603 -11.45 -9.51 43.11
N VAL A 604 -12.04 -8.90 44.15
CA VAL A 604 -11.72 -9.21 45.55
C VAL A 604 -12.01 -10.68 45.86
N GLU A 605 -13.15 -11.19 45.41
CA GLU A 605 -13.49 -12.61 45.63
C GLU A 605 -12.56 -13.56 44.86
N ALA A 606 -12.27 -13.25 43.59
CA ALA A 606 -11.33 -14.05 42.80
C ALA A 606 -9.92 -14.09 43.41
N THR A 607 -9.40 -12.96 43.90
CA THR A 607 -8.06 -12.87 44.52
C THR A 607 -7.99 -13.51 45.92
N ARG A 608 -9.13 -13.75 46.59
CA ARG A 608 -9.20 -14.60 47.80
C ARG A 608 -9.17 -16.08 47.46
N CYS A 609 -9.82 -16.45 46.36
CA CYS A 609 -9.92 -17.82 45.87
C CYS A 609 -8.61 -18.38 45.30
N ASN A 610 -7.68 -17.50 44.89
CA ASN A 610 -6.33 -17.84 44.45
C ASN A 610 -5.31 -17.23 45.42
N LEU A 611 -4.55 -18.07 46.14
CA LEU A 611 -3.61 -17.65 47.19
C LEU A 611 -2.18 -17.42 46.69
N ASP A 612 -1.95 -17.40 45.38
CA ASP A 612 -0.60 -17.17 44.85
C ASP A 612 -0.05 -15.80 45.33
N PRO A 613 1.20 -15.74 45.83
CA PRO A 613 1.82 -14.49 46.27
C PRO A 613 1.95 -13.44 45.17
N SER A 614 1.97 -13.83 43.88
CA SER A 614 2.07 -12.87 42.77
C SER A 614 0.88 -11.90 42.69
N LEU A 615 -0.23 -12.20 43.37
CA LEU A 615 -1.42 -11.35 43.45
C LEU A 615 -1.36 -10.33 44.60
N ASP A 616 -0.36 -10.36 45.48
CA ASP A 616 -0.26 -9.42 46.61
C ASP A 616 -0.33 -7.95 46.20
N PRO A 617 0.34 -7.49 45.12
CA PRO A 617 0.18 -6.12 44.65
C PRO A 617 -1.26 -5.80 44.25
N LEU A 618 -1.94 -6.71 43.55
CA LEU A 618 -3.35 -6.54 43.18
C LEU A 618 -4.27 -6.53 44.41
N ARG A 619 -4.03 -7.39 45.40
CA ARG A 619 -4.80 -7.39 46.66
C ARG A 619 -4.69 -6.04 47.39
N LYS A 620 -3.48 -5.44 47.43
CA LYS A 620 -3.27 -4.11 48.00
C LYS A 620 -4.04 -3.03 47.22
N GLN A 621 -4.00 -3.08 45.89
CA GLN A 621 -4.75 -2.16 45.03
C GLN A 621 -6.26 -2.24 45.27
N LEU A 622 -6.81 -3.45 45.28
CA LEU A 622 -8.24 -3.68 45.51
C LEU A 622 -8.66 -3.26 46.92
N ALA A 623 -7.81 -3.50 47.93
CA ALA A 623 -8.07 -3.05 49.30
C ALA A 623 -8.12 -1.52 49.40
N TYR A 624 -7.21 -0.82 48.72
CA TYR A 624 -7.23 0.65 48.66
C TYR A 624 -8.49 1.17 47.97
N ILE A 625 -8.83 0.65 46.79
CA ILE A 625 -10.06 1.04 46.06
C ILE A 625 -11.32 0.77 46.90
N THR A 626 -11.35 -0.35 47.61
CA THR A 626 -12.46 -0.70 48.52
C THR A 626 -12.56 0.29 49.68
N ALA A 627 -11.42 0.69 50.27
CA ALA A 627 -11.38 1.65 51.37
C ALA A 627 -11.83 3.07 50.94
N GLU A 628 -11.50 3.48 49.72
CA GLU A 628 -11.96 4.75 49.14
C GLU A 628 -13.44 4.71 48.74
N GLY A 629 -14.04 3.52 48.62
CA GLY A 629 -15.47 3.34 48.33
C GLY A 629 -15.90 3.77 46.93
N ARG A 630 -14.94 3.99 46.01
CA ARG A 630 -15.18 4.41 44.63
C ARG A 630 -14.10 3.90 43.68
N LEU A 631 -14.47 3.66 42.43
CA LEU A 631 -13.54 3.39 41.34
C LEU A 631 -13.62 4.54 40.33
N ASP A 632 -12.67 5.47 40.41
CA ASP A 632 -12.47 6.54 39.42
C ASP A 632 -11.02 6.61 38.94
N ALA A 633 -10.76 7.41 37.90
CA ALA A 633 -9.42 7.52 37.30
C ALA A 633 -8.33 7.93 38.32
N ARG A 634 -8.69 8.76 39.31
CA ARG A 634 -7.76 9.19 40.36
C ARG A 634 -7.46 8.05 41.32
N THR A 635 -8.50 7.41 41.84
CA THR A 635 -8.39 6.31 42.78
C THR A 635 -7.62 5.13 42.16
N LEU A 636 -7.86 4.86 40.89
CA LEU A 636 -7.12 3.85 40.13
C LEU A 636 -5.64 4.23 39.96
N ALA A 637 -5.32 5.49 39.63
CA ALA A 637 -3.94 5.95 39.52
C ALA A 637 -3.20 5.88 40.86
N ASP A 638 -3.86 6.26 41.96
CA ASP A 638 -3.29 6.17 43.31
C ASP A 638 -3.09 4.70 43.74
N ALA A 639 -4.02 3.80 43.41
CA ALA A 639 -3.84 2.35 43.59
C ALA A 639 -2.64 1.82 42.79
N PHE A 640 -2.46 2.24 41.54
CA PHE A 640 -1.33 1.80 40.70
C PHE A 640 0.04 2.19 41.25
N ARG A 641 0.13 3.28 42.02
CA ARG A 641 1.38 3.69 42.70
C ARG A 641 1.75 2.83 43.91
N MET A 642 0.85 1.97 44.36
CA MET A 642 1.09 1.04 45.49
C MET A 642 1.78 -0.27 45.08
N ARG A 643 2.10 -0.43 43.79
CA ARG A 643 2.72 -1.64 43.22
C ARG A 643 4.19 -1.80 43.54
#